data_AF-A0A9P6WMG7-F1
#
_entry.id   AF-A0A9P6WMG7-F1
#
_cell.length_a   1.000
_cell.length_b   1.000
_cell.length_c   1.000
_cell.angle_alpha   90.00
_cell.angle_beta   90.00
_cell.angle_gamma   90.00
#
_symmetry.space_group_name_H-M   'P 1'
#
loop_
_entity.id
_entity.type
_entity.pdbx_description
1 polymer ?
#
loop_
_entity_poly.entity_id
_entity_poly.type
_entity_poly.pdbx_seq_one_letter_code
_entity_poly.pdbx_strand_id
1 'polypeptide(L)'
;MSSLTTRQYGVTPPISIEGPTKNEISLNDSMIEELRNQKSFESEIETEKRRKVLSILQQLTQTFVYTVSRAKNMSEGMAKDAGGKIFTFGSYRLGVYGPGSDIDTLVVVPKHVTREDFFTVFYDLLKQRPELQKIQPVPDAFVPIIKTIFDGVDIDLICGRLDIPQVPLDLTLEDNNLLRNIDDKDLRALNGTRVTDQILQLVPQKTVFRHALRTIKLWAQRRAIYANMFGFPGGVAWAMLVARICQLYPNAVGAVIVSKFFHIYLQWKWPQPVLLKPIEDGPLPVRIWNPKLYGQDKGHRMPVITPAYPSMCATHNITASTQKIIMQEMKRASEIMSEIQSGKNTWKDLFIKHDYFYRYKYYLTIIASSKDKYDDHIKWCGMVESKLRLLVLKIENITGIVIAHPYVKPFSISYICDTEEQANIITQLYGTLEGEKYAKDHLNEVKIDEDTDTVKLEEEVKIQGKFLVHLMKLYIGLELDLKGKEKKMNIQVPCTEFDQICKNWISYKKEIFSLSIKYVKLWDLPNDVYDEDEKRPIKAKKRKTDKSDIINKKIKMVESGSRGDSSVSTNTNHSTKSNFATSGSDSLNVEDIDEVDDQGQSILMGIISQLRPGCDLSRITLPTFILERKSMLERITNQLQQPDILIQAVNTNDRLERFLLVVKWYMSCWHIAPKAVKKPLNPILGEYFTCYWDLPDGTQAFYVAEQTSHHPPKSSYFYIIPEHGIRIDGLVEPKSRFLGNSTAAMMEGLTKLTFFNIIDKNTGQPESYTLSQPNMYARGILFGGLKFELGDHLLIKTSDSSYFADIEFKTKGFISGSYNVIQGFIENEHSKLYEITGKWNEVMEIKNLKTKKTSIFFDCFKAKPLKPKTRDITEQGEYESRRLWIKVTDALADRNHTIATEEKFKVEEDQREAAKKRLEDGVEFQPKLFRKLTIEETAQFGNEHLEFIIYKDHSLINDEVRHDTTKMKEHIFEIAPFLPGQKFNEKFEIPAYEKVKEHA
;
A
#
# COMPACT_ATOMS: atom_id res chain seq x y z
N MET A 1 -0.36 37.42 -44.60
CA MET A 1 0.51 37.31 -43.42
C MET A 1 -0.04 36.21 -42.55
N SER A 2 0.59 35.04 -42.56
CA SER A 2 0.21 33.89 -41.72
C SER A 2 0.57 34.24 -40.27
N SER A 3 -0.43 34.28 -39.38
CA SER A 3 -0.20 34.43 -37.94
C SER A 3 0.56 33.21 -37.45
N LEU A 4 1.86 33.37 -37.17
CA LEU A 4 2.66 32.37 -36.48
C LEU A 4 2.02 32.08 -35.12
N THR A 5 1.22 31.02 -35.02
CA THR A 5 0.68 30.53 -33.75
C THR A 5 1.86 30.05 -32.90
N THR A 6 2.21 30.81 -31.88
CA THR A 6 3.26 30.47 -30.92
C THR A 6 2.90 29.15 -30.24
N ARG A 7 3.77 28.13 -30.37
CA ARG A 7 3.54 26.80 -29.75
C ARG A 7 3.41 26.96 -28.23
N GLN A 8 2.26 26.56 -27.69
CA GLN A 8 2.05 26.49 -26.24
C GLN A 8 2.78 25.28 -25.65
N TYR A 9 3.47 25.48 -24.52
CA TYR A 9 4.08 24.41 -23.73
C TYR A 9 3.37 24.30 -22.38
N GLY A 10 3.05 23.07 -21.95
CA GLY A 10 2.43 22.82 -20.64
C GLY A 10 0.90 22.85 -20.64
N VAL A 11 0.32 22.55 -19.48
CA VAL A 11 -1.14 22.49 -19.25
C VAL A 11 -1.79 23.85 -18.97
N THR A 12 -1.00 24.93 -18.89
CA THR A 12 -1.49 26.30 -18.71
C THR A 12 -0.73 27.26 -19.64
N PRO A 13 -1.25 28.46 -19.92
CA PRO A 13 -0.48 29.53 -20.53
C PRO A 13 0.78 29.89 -19.72
N PRO A 14 1.81 30.48 -20.36
CA PRO A 14 2.99 30.99 -19.66
C PRO A 14 2.61 32.16 -18.73
N ILE A 15 3.35 32.31 -17.62
CA ILE A 15 3.18 33.45 -16.69
C ILE A 15 3.81 34.71 -17.28
N SER A 16 4.98 34.58 -17.91
CA SER A 16 5.64 35.68 -18.62
C SER A 16 6.35 35.14 -19.86
N ILE A 17 6.31 35.91 -20.93
CA ILE A 17 7.02 35.66 -22.19
C ILE A 17 8.18 36.65 -22.41
N GLU A 18 8.51 37.46 -21.41
CA GLU A 18 9.59 38.43 -21.50
C GLU A 18 10.95 37.73 -21.67
N GLY A 19 11.81 38.32 -22.50
CA GLY A 19 13.20 37.92 -22.61
C GLY A 19 14.03 38.40 -21.40
N PRO A 20 15.24 37.87 -21.21
CA PRO A 20 16.08 38.23 -20.09
C PRO A 20 16.61 39.67 -20.21
N THR A 21 16.73 40.34 -19.07
CA THR A 21 17.46 41.61 -18.95
C THR A 21 18.98 41.38 -18.97
N LYS A 22 19.76 42.45 -19.19
CA LYS A 22 21.24 42.38 -19.13
C LYS A 22 21.76 41.87 -17.79
N ASN A 23 21.13 42.27 -16.69
CA ASN A 23 21.51 41.83 -15.34
C ASN A 23 21.23 40.33 -15.15
N GLU A 24 20.10 39.83 -15.65
CA GLU A 24 19.77 38.40 -15.58
C GLU A 24 20.70 37.54 -16.44
N ILE A 25 21.15 38.04 -17.59
CA ILE A 25 22.18 37.38 -18.40
C ILE A 25 23.49 37.29 -17.61
N SER A 26 23.95 38.38 -17.01
CA SER A 26 25.16 38.38 -16.19
C SER A 26 25.07 37.42 -14.99
N LEU A 27 23.92 37.38 -14.30
CA LEU A 27 23.66 36.42 -13.23
C LEU A 27 23.68 34.97 -13.73
N ASN A 28 23.17 34.72 -14.93
CA ASN A 28 23.20 33.41 -15.56
C ASN A 28 24.63 32.97 -15.92
N ASP A 29 25.47 33.88 -16.40
CA ASP A 29 26.87 33.57 -16.73
C ASP A 29 27.65 33.22 -15.46
N SER A 30 27.47 33.97 -14.38
CA SER A 30 28.05 33.66 -13.07
C SER A 30 27.56 32.32 -12.50
N MET A 31 26.29 31.96 -12.75
CA MET A 31 25.75 30.65 -12.36
C MET A 31 26.48 29.52 -13.08
N ILE A 32 26.69 29.66 -14.39
CA ILE A 32 27.37 28.64 -15.21
C ILE A 32 28.84 28.53 -14.81
N GLU A 33 29.51 29.64 -14.53
CA GLU A 33 30.88 29.65 -14.01
C GLU A 33 30.98 28.91 -12.68
N GLU A 34 30.07 29.17 -11.74
CA GLU A 34 30.06 28.45 -10.46
C GLU A 34 29.77 26.96 -10.64
N LEU A 35 28.89 26.57 -11.57
CA LEU A 35 28.69 25.15 -11.91
C LEU A 35 29.97 24.49 -12.46
N ARG A 36 30.81 25.22 -13.20
CA ARG A 36 32.14 24.73 -13.63
C ARG A 36 33.09 24.59 -12.45
N ASN A 37 33.12 25.57 -11.54
CA ASN A 37 33.93 25.53 -10.32
C ASN A 37 33.58 24.32 -9.43
N GLN A 38 32.29 23.98 -9.37
CA GLN A 38 31.77 22.82 -8.65
C GLN A 38 31.91 21.50 -9.45
N LYS A 39 32.66 21.50 -10.57
CA LYS A 39 32.90 20.34 -11.45
C LYS A 39 31.63 19.65 -11.94
N SER A 40 30.57 20.42 -12.20
CA SER A 40 29.30 19.86 -12.69
C SER A 40 29.39 19.38 -14.14
N PHE A 41 30.25 19.99 -14.96
CA PHE A 41 30.43 19.65 -16.37
C PHE A 41 31.55 18.62 -16.54
N GLU A 42 31.31 17.62 -17.37
CA GLU A 42 32.31 16.64 -17.78
C GLU A 42 33.26 17.23 -18.84
N SER A 43 34.49 16.71 -18.92
CA SER A 43 35.45 17.09 -19.97
C SER A 43 35.02 16.52 -21.33
N GLU A 44 35.46 17.17 -22.41
CA GLU A 44 35.16 16.73 -23.78
C GLU A 44 35.73 15.34 -24.09
N ILE A 45 36.91 15.02 -23.54
CA ILE A 45 37.56 13.72 -23.68
C ILE A 45 36.70 12.59 -23.09
N GLU A 46 36.21 12.77 -21.86
CA GLU A 46 35.35 11.78 -21.20
C GLU A 46 34.00 11.65 -21.93
N THR A 47 33.44 12.76 -22.43
CA THR A 47 32.20 12.70 -23.22
C THR A 47 32.39 11.94 -24.54
N GLU A 48 33.54 12.09 -25.21
CA GLU A 48 33.85 11.33 -26.42
C GLU A 48 34.05 9.83 -26.11
N LYS A 49 34.70 9.52 -24.98
CA LYS A 49 34.83 8.16 -24.46
C LYS A 49 33.46 7.49 -24.28
N ARG A 50 32.50 8.17 -23.65
CA ARG A 50 31.12 7.69 -23.51
C ARG A 50 30.43 7.42 -24.86
N ARG A 51 30.64 8.29 -25.86
CA ARG A 51 30.09 8.07 -27.22
C ARG A 51 30.66 6.83 -27.88
N LYS A 52 31.98 6.62 -27.76
CA LYS A 52 32.65 5.43 -28.28
C LYS A 52 32.08 4.16 -27.64
N VAL A 53 31.90 4.16 -26.32
CA VAL A 53 31.31 3.02 -25.61
C VAL A 53 29.88 2.73 -26.06
N LEU A 54 29.03 3.75 -26.21
CA LEU A 54 27.67 3.58 -26.74
C LEU A 54 27.66 3.03 -28.18
N SER A 55 28.61 3.45 -29.02
CA SER A 55 28.74 2.88 -30.37
C SER A 55 29.05 1.38 -30.33
N ILE A 56 29.92 0.94 -29.41
CA ILE A 56 30.25 -0.47 -29.23
C ILE A 56 29.01 -1.24 -28.73
N LEU A 57 28.30 -0.71 -27.73
CA LEU A 57 27.08 -1.33 -27.21
C LEU A 57 25.96 -1.47 -28.26
N GLN A 58 25.84 -0.50 -29.17
CA GLN A 58 24.89 -0.57 -30.28
C GLN A 58 25.25 -1.71 -31.25
N GLN A 59 26.55 -1.88 -31.56
CA GLN A 59 27.02 -3.00 -32.38
C GLN A 59 26.78 -4.35 -31.68
N LEU A 60 27.07 -4.44 -30.38
CA LEU A 60 26.81 -5.64 -29.59
C LEU A 60 25.33 -5.99 -29.53
N THR A 61 24.47 -4.99 -29.45
CA THR A 61 23.01 -5.18 -29.46
C THR A 61 22.53 -5.81 -30.78
N GLN A 62 23.03 -5.33 -31.93
CA GLN A 62 22.69 -5.92 -33.23
C GLN A 62 23.23 -7.34 -33.37
N THR A 63 24.47 -7.59 -32.94
CA THR A 63 25.07 -8.93 -32.92
C THR A 63 24.27 -9.88 -32.02
N PHE A 64 23.81 -9.40 -30.87
CA PHE A 64 22.96 -10.14 -29.94
C PHE A 64 21.64 -10.58 -30.59
N VAL A 65 20.88 -9.62 -31.14
CA VAL A 65 19.61 -9.92 -31.80
C VAL A 65 19.82 -10.85 -33.00
N TYR A 66 20.86 -10.62 -33.80
CA TYR A 66 21.22 -11.49 -34.92
C TYR A 66 21.51 -12.93 -34.46
N THR A 67 22.32 -13.09 -33.42
CA THR A 67 22.71 -14.41 -32.88
C THR A 67 21.50 -15.19 -32.39
N VAL A 68 20.62 -14.55 -31.62
CA VAL A 68 19.36 -15.17 -31.15
C VAL A 68 18.44 -15.51 -32.32
N SER A 69 18.35 -14.63 -33.32
CA SER A 69 17.52 -14.87 -34.52
C SER A 69 18.00 -16.10 -35.30
N ARG A 70 19.32 -16.27 -35.47
CA ARG A 70 19.90 -17.44 -36.12
C ARG A 70 19.69 -18.72 -35.32
N ALA A 71 19.83 -18.66 -33.99
CA ALA A 71 19.55 -19.80 -33.11
C ALA A 71 18.08 -20.24 -33.17
N LYS A 72 17.16 -19.32 -33.49
CA LYS A 72 15.73 -19.60 -33.70
C LYS A 72 15.39 -19.91 -35.17
N ASN A 73 16.38 -20.37 -35.94
CA ASN A 73 16.24 -20.83 -37.33
C ASN A 73 15.75 -19.78 -38.34
N MET A 74 15.91 -18.48 -38.07
CA MET A 74 15.60 -17.43 -39.04
C MET A 74 16.67 -17.40 -40.16
N SER A 75 16.27 -17.05 -41.39
CA SER A 75 17.20 -16.88 -42.51
C SER A 75 18.21 -15.74 -42.23
N GLU A 76 19.33 -15.71 -42.96
CA GLU A 76 20.36 -14.68 -42.79
C GLU A 76 19.80 -13.27 -42.98
N GLY A 77 18.99 -13.05 -44.02
CA GLY A 77 18.30 -11.79 -44.25
C GLY A 77 17.35 -11.41 -43.11
N MET A 78 16.48 -12.34 -42.69
CA MET A 78 15.54 -12.09 -41.59
C MET A 78 16.24 -11.81 -40.26
N ALA A 79 17.35 -12.50 -39.97
CA ALA A 79 18.13 -12.28 -38.76
C ALA A 79 18.83 -10.92 -38.76
N LYS A 80 19.25 -10.42 -39.92
CA LYS A 80 19.82 -9.08 -40.08
C LYS A 80 18.74 -8.00 -39.96
N ASP A 81 17.59 -8.21 -40.58
CA ASP A 81 16.46 -7.27 -40.56
C ASP A 81 15.77 -7.19 -39.19
N ALA A 82 15.92 -8.22 -38.34
CA ALA A 82 15.44 -8.20 -36.96
C ALA A 82 16.00 -6.99 -36.16
N GLY A 83 17.20 -6.51 -36.50
CA GLY A 83 17.74 -5.23 -36.03
C GLY A 83 18.18 -5.25 -34.57
N GLY A 84 17.67 -4.32 -33.77
CA GLY A 84 18.05 -4.10 -32.37
C GLY A 84 18.70 -2.73 -32.17
N LYS A 85 18.28 -2.02 -31.12
CA LYS A 85 18.68 -0.63 -30.88
C LYS A 85 18.87 -0.33 -29.40
N ILE A 86 19.90 0.46 -29.09
CA ILE A 86 20.07 1.05 -27.76
C ILE A 86 19.45 2.44 -27.70
N PHE A 87 18.90 2.77 -26.53
CA PHE A 87 18.46 4.11 -26.18
C PHE A 87 19.10 4.49 -24.86
N THR A 88 19.53 5.74 -24.72
CA THR A 88 19.93 6.27 -23.43
C THR A 88 18.76 6.99 -22.78
N PHE A 89 18.70 6.96 -21.45
CA PHE A 89 17.72 7.72 -20.67
C PHE A 89 18.40 8.42 -19.48
N GLY A 90 17.60 8.96 -18.56
CA GLY A 90 18.12 9.51 -17.32
C GLY A 90 19.02 10.73 -17.53
N SER A 91 20.01 10.88 -16.65
CA SER A 91 20.81 12.11 -16.57
C SER A 91 21.70 12.35 -17.80
N TYR A 92 22.22 11.26 -18.39
CA TYR A 92 23.03 11.29 -19.60
C TYR A 92 22.21 11.82 -20.79
N ARG A 93 21.06 11.20 -21.07
CA ARG A 93 20.16 11.61 -22.16
C ARG A 93 19.63 13.02 -22.00
N LEU A 94 19.31 13.45 -20.77
CA LEU A 94 18.91 14.83 -20.48
C LEU A 94 20.04 15.84 -20.73
N GLY A 95 21.31 15.41 -20.75
CA GLY A 95 22.48 16.27 -20.90
C GLY A 95 22.88 16.98 -19.61
N VAL A 96 22.52 16.42 -18.45
CA VAL A 96 22.77 16.98 -17.11
C VAL A 96 23.61 16.06 -16.21
N TYR A 97 24.33 15.13 -16.82
CA TYR A 97 25.31 14.25 -16.19
C TYR A 97 26.61 15.01 -15.87
N GLY A 98 27.34 14.57 -14.85
CA GLY A 98 28.65 15.09 -14.48
C GLY A 98 29.74 14.02 -14.51
N PRO A 99 30.98 14.36 -14.15
CA PRO A 99 32.05 13.38 -13.96
C PRO A 99 31.60 12.25 -13.03
N GLY A 100 31.89 11.00 -13.40
CA GLY A 100 31.50 9.81 -12.62
C GLY A 100 29.99 9.50 -12.60
N SER A 101 29.17 10.16 -13.43
CA SER A 101 27.77 9.72 -13.62
C SER A 101 27.73 8.44 -14.47
N ASP A 102 26.79 7.56 -14.18
CA ASP A 102 26.47 6.38 -14.96
C ASP A 102 25.76 6.72 -16.28
N ILE A 103 25.73 5.75 -17.20
CA ILE A 103 24.90 5.79 -18.41
C ILE A 103 23.78 4.76 -18.31
N ASP A 104 22.60 5.26 -17.99
CA ASP A 104 21.33 4.54 -18.11
C ASP A 104 21.05 4.16 -19.59
N THR A 105 21.13 2.87 -19.92
CA THR A 105 21.02 2.36 -21.29
C THR A 105 19.96 1.26 -21.42
N LEU A 106 19.00 1.47 -22.30
CA LEU A 106 17.93 0.53 -22.67
C LEU A 106 18.28 -0.16 -23.98
N VAL A 107 18.35 -1.49 -23.94
CA VAL A 107 18.46 -2.37 -25.11
C VAL A 107 17.05 -2.76 -25.56
N VAL A 108 16.65 -2.36 -26.77
CA VAL A 108 15.34 -2.68 -27.35
C VAL A 108 15.48 -3.79 -28.38
N VAL A 109 14.68 -4.84 -28.20
CA VAL A 109 14.77 -6.08 -28.99
C VAL A 109 13.40 -6.51 -29.56
N PRO A 110 13.38 -7.22 -30.70
CA PRO A 110 12.14 -7.70 -31.31
C PRO A 110 11.51 -8.86 -30.53
N LYS A 111 10.25 -9.18 -30.85
CA LYS A 111 9.37 -10.07 -30.07
C LYS A 111 9.93 -11.46 -29.80
N HIS A 112 10.77 -11.98 -30.69
CA HIS A 112 11.38 -13.31 -30.56
C HIS A 112 12.62 -13.34 -29.68
N VAL A 113 13.17 -12.20 -29.26
CA VAL A 113 14.32 -12.13 -28.34
C VAL A 113 13.80 -11.93 -26.91
N THR A 114 14.17 -12.83 -26.01
CA THR A 114 13.64 -12.88 -24.65
C THR A 114 14.56 -12.20 -23.64
N ARG A 115 14.04 -11.96 -22.44
CA ARG A 115 14.86 -11.48 -21.31
C ARG A 115 15.91 -12.50 -20.86
N GLU A 116 15.62 -13.79 -21.00
CA GLU A 116 16.59 -14.85 -20.74
C GLU A 116 17.77 -14.77 -21.72
N ASP A 117 17.48 -14.53 -23.01
CA ASP A 117 18.51 -14.32 -24.03
C ASP A 117 19.42 -13.11 -23.67
N PHE A 118 18.87 -12.06 -23.05
CA PHE A 118 19.64 -10.90 -22.58
C PHE A 118 20.59 -11.24 -21.42
N PHE A 119 20.16 -12.08 -20.47
CA PHE A 119 21.02 -12.50 -19.34
C PHE A 119 21.96 -13.67 -19.66
N THR A 120 21.85 -14.25 -20.85
CA THR A 120 22.72 -15.35 -21.32
C THR A 120 23.56 -14.88 -22.51
N VAL A 121 22.98 -14.75 -23.70
CA VAL A 121 23.69 -14.41 -24.93
C VAL A 121 24.31 -13.01 -24.89
N PHE A 122 23.55 -11.97 -24.51
CA PHE A 122 24.12 -10.61 -24.45
C PHE A 122 25.15 -10.47 -23.33
N TYR A 123 24.91 -11.12 -22.18
CA TYR A 123 25.87 -11.22 -21.08
C TYR A 123 27.20 -11.84 -21.52
N ASP A 124 27.16 -12.95 -22.28
CA ASP A 124 28.36 -13.61 -22.79
C ASP A 124 29.09 -12.75 -23.85
N LEU A 125 28.35 -12.06 -24.71
CA LEU A 125 28.93 -11.11 -25.67
C LEU A 125 29.66 -9.96 -24.97
N LEU A 126 29.11 -9.43 -23.87
CA LEU A 126 29.78 -8.42 -23.05
C LEU A 126 31.06 -8.99 -22.42
N LYS A 127 31.02 -10.21 -21.88
CA LYS A 127 32.18 -10.87 -21.25
C LYS A 127 33.37 -11.09 -22.18
N GLN A 128 33.12 -11.23 -23.48
CA GLN A 128 34.17 -11.42 -24.48
C GLN A 128 34.89 -10.11 -24.87
N ARG A 129 34.46 -8.96 -24.35
CA ARG A 129 35.02 -7.66 -24.68
C ARG A 129 36.23 -7.32 -23.83
N PRO A 130 37.38 -6.93 -24.42
CA PRO A 130 38.54 -6.47 -23.65
C PRO A 130 38.27 -5.16 -22.91
N GLU A 131 37.27 -4.39 -23.33
CA GLU A 131 36.88 -3.14 -22.68
C GLU A 131 36.09 -3.37 -21.38
N LEU A 132 35.53 -4.57 -21.17
CA LEU A 132 34.74 -4.86 -19.97
C LEU A 132 35.67 -5.04 -18.77
N GLN A 133 35.48 -4.19 -17.76
CA GLN A 133 36.23 -4.29 -16.50
C GLN A 133 35.41 -4.97 -15.41
N LYS A 134 34.11 -4.71 -15.36
CA LYS A 134 33.21 -5.26 -14.34
C LYS A 134 31.85 -5.58 -14.93
N ILE A 135 31.23 -6.66 -14.48
CA ILE A 135 29.87 -7.05 -14.85
C ILE A 135 29.13 -7.68 -13.67
N GLN A 136 27.93 -7.20 -13.38
CA GLN A 136 27.08 -7.70 -12.31
C GLN A 136 25.63 -7.81 -12.80
N PRO A 137 25.14 -9.03 -13.11
CA PRO A 137 23.75 -9.23 -13.51
C PRO A 137 22.82 -9.27 -12.30
N VAL A 138 21.67 -8.59 -12.39
CA VAL A 138 20.63 -8.56 -11.34
C VAL A 138 19.25 -8.84 -11.98
N PRO A 139 18.94 -10.12 -12.30
CA PRO A 139 17.72 -10.50 -13.02
C PRO A 139 16.44 -10.32 -12.19
N ASP A 140 16.54 -10.36 -10.87
CA ASP A 140 15.42 -10.29 -9.94
C ASP A 140 15.07 -8.87 -9.49
N ALA A 141 15.77 -7.86 -10.03
CA ALA A 141 15.48 -6.46 -9.75
C ALA A 141 14.07 -6.05 -10.26
N PHE A 142 13.53 -4.97 -9.69
CA PHE A 142 12.22 -4.44 -10.09
C PHE A 142 12.14 -4.10 -11.59
N VAL A 143 13.27 -3.61 -12.13
CA VAL A 143 13.60 -3.59 -13.55
C VAL A 143 14.89 -4.41 -13.69
N PRO A 144 14.84 -5.60 -14.31
CA PRO A 144 16.02 -6.44 -14.47
C PRO A 144 17.14 -5.71 -15.20
N ILE A 145 18.36 -5.81 -14.67
CA ILE A 145 19.49 -4.96 -15.05
C ILE A 145 20.81 -5.74 -15.07
N ILE A 146 21.72 -5.37 -15.97
CA ILE A 146 23.13 -5.74 -15.93
C ILE A 146 23.93 -4.47 -15.69
N LYS A 147 24.64 -4.40 -14.55
CA LYS A 147 25.55 -3.29 -14.25
C LYS A 147 26.93 -3.61 -14.77
N THR A 148 27.58 -2.65 -15.43
CA THR A 148 28.91 -2.84 -15.99
C THR A 148 29.79 -1.63 -15.77
N ILE A 149 31.10 -1.87 -15.69
CA ILE A 149 32.11 -0.85 -15.95
C ILE A 149 32.76 -1.23 -17.28
N PHE A 150 32.56 -0.40 -18.29
CA PHE A 150 33.00 -0.65 -19.66
C PHE A 150 33.88 0.49 -20.13
N ASP A 151 35.16 0.21 -20.37
CA ASP A 151 36.21 1.21 -20.64
C ASP A 151 36.19 2.33 -19.58
N GLY A 152 36.12 2.00 -18.29
CA GLY A 152 36.10 2.96 -17.19
C GLY A 152 34.84 3.83 -17.09
N VAL A 153 33.75 3.44 -17.76
CA VAL A 153 32.45 4.12 -17.69
C VAL A 153 31.42 3.17 -17.05
N ASP A 154 30.74 3.64 -16.02
CA ASP A 154 29.60 2.93 -15.43
C ASP A 154 28.39 2.93 -16.36
N ILE A 155 27.86 1.74 -16.66
CA ILE A 155 26.72 1.56 -17.56
C ILE A 155 25.73 0.57 -16.96
N ASP A 156 24.51 1.05 -16.85
CA ASP A 156 23.35 0.35 -16.34
C ASP A 156 22.48 -0.11 -17.53
N LEU A 157 22.56 -1.40 -17.87
CA LEU A 157 21.92 -1.99 -19.05
C LEU A 157 20.61 -2.67 -18.67
N ILE A 158 19.49 -2.18 -19.20
CA ILE A 158 18.17 -2.82 -19.09
C ILE A 158 17.67 -3.27 -20.45
N CYS A 159 16.76 -4.24 -20.49
CA CYS A 159 16.20 -4.77 -21.74
C CYS A 159 14.68 -4.57 -21.80
N GLY A 160 14.19 -4.07 -22.94
CA GLY A 160 12.77 -3.93 -23.26
C GLY A 160 12.43 -4.63 -24.57
N ARG A 161 11.61 -5.68 -24.49
CA ARG A 161 11.12 -6.42 -25.66
C ARG A 161 9.85 -5.77 -26.21
N LEU A 162 9.79 -5.57 -27.52
CA LEU A 162 8.61 -5.05 -28.21
C LEU A 162 7.86 -6.17 -28.93
N ASP A 163 6.53 -6.05 -29.07
CA ASP A 163 5.71 -6.99 -29.84
C ASP A 163 5.74 -6.70 -31.36
N ILE A 164 6.95 -6.54 -31.90
CA ILE A 164 7.21 -6.33 -33.33
C ILE A 164 8.34 -7.24 -33.80
N PRO A 165 8.35 -7.68 -35.08
CA PRO A 165 9.37 -8.61 -35.57
C PRO A 165 10.73 -7.96 -35.83
N GLN A 166 10.79 -6.64 -35.97
CA GLN A 166 11.99 -5.90 -36.36
C GLN A 166 12.12 -4.62 -35.54
N VAL A 167 13.33 -4.31 -35.09
CA VAL A 167 13.65 -3.06 -34.37
C VAL A 167 14.65 -2.27 -35.21
N PRO A 168 14.19 -1.35 -36.07
CA PRO A 168 15.08 -0.60 -36.95
C PRO A 168 15.82 0.52 -36.20
N LEU A 169 16.92 1.00 -36.77
CA LEU A 169 17.79 2.02 -36.14
C LEU A 169 17.13 3.40 -36.04
N ASP A 170 16.12 3.69 -36.84
CA ASP A 170 15.33 4.94 -36.82
C ASP A 170 14.12 4.87 -35.88
N LEU A 171 13.83 3.70 -35.26
CA LEU A 171 12.71 3.52 -34.34
C LEU A 171 12.75 4.56 -33.20
N THR A 172 11.60 5.17 -32.93
CA THR A 172 11.37 6.00 -31.73
C THR A 172 10.39 5.29 -30.80
N LEU A 173 10.41 5.62 -29.51
CA LEU A 173 9.53 5.00 -28.51
C LEU A 173 8.32 5.87 -28.18
N GLU A 174 7.98 6.86 -28.99
CA GLU A 174 6.90 7.82 -28.72
C GLU A 174 5.51 7.20 -28.85
N ASP A 175 5.33 6.27 -29.78
CA ASP A 175 4.04 5.64 -30.05
C ASP A 175 3.60 4.76 -28.86
N ASN A 176 2.41 5.03 -28.32
CA ASN A 176 1.80 4.25 -27.25
C ASN A 176 1.42 2.83 -27.70
N ASN A 177 1.25 2.58 -28.99
CA ASN A 177 0.92 1.25 -29.51
C ASN A 177 2.06 0.24 -29.36
N LEU A 178 3.31 0.71 -29.25
CA LEU A 178 4.46 -0.14 -28.93
C LEU A 178 4.37 -0.81 -27.55
N LEU A 179 3.44 -0.35 -26.70
CA LEU A 179 3.20 -0.93 -25.38
C LEU A 179 2.13 -2.03 -25.38
N ARG A 180 1.53 -2.37 -26.53
CA ARG A 180 0.57 -3.48 -26.61
C ARG A 180 1.29 -4.82 -26.45
N ASN A 181 0.66 -5.74 -25.72
CA ASN A 181 1.12 -7.13 -25.53
C ASN A 181 2.53 -7.31 -24.95
N ILE A 182 3.08 -6.29 -24.27
CA ILE A 182 4.35 -6.41 -23.54
C ILE A 182 4.09 -6.67 -22.06
N ASP A 183 5.04 -7.32 -21.39
CA ASP A 183 4.93 -7.60 -19.96
C ASP A 183 5.20 -6.36 -19.09
N ASP A 184 4.88 -6.43 -17.80
CA ASP A 184 5.09 -5.34 -16.84
C ASP A 184 6.56 -4.89 -16.72
N LYS A 185 7.51 -5.81 -16.87
CA LYS A 185 8.94 -5.52 -16.73
C LYS A 185 9.46 -4.79 -17.97
N ASP A 186 9.01 -5.17 -19.16
CA ASP A 186 9.26 -4.49 -20.44
C ASP A 186 8.65 -3.09 -20.44
N LEU A 187 7.40 -2.96 -19.99
CA LEU A 187 6.73 -1.66 -19.85
C LEU A 187 7.53 -0.70 -18.97
N ARG A 188 8.02 -1.17 -17.82
CA ARG A 188 8.87 -0.36 -16.92
C ARG A 188 10.21 0.01 -17.57
N ALA A 189 10.83 -0.91 -18.31
CA ALA A 189 12.11 -0.66 -18.97
C ALA A 189 11.97 0.42 -20.07
N LEU A 190 10.93 0.35 -20.89
CA LEU A 190 10.65 1.34 -21.96
C LEU A 190 10.30 2.72 -21.39
N ASN A 191 9.62 2.79 -20.24
CA ASN A 191 9.13 4.04 -19.67
C ASN A 191 10.23 5.04 -19.30
N GLY A 192 11.42 4.58 -18.89
CA GLY A 192 12.55 5.47 -18.56
C GLY A 192 12.94 6.38 -19.73
N THR A 193 13.10 5.80 -20.91
CA THR A 193 13.40 6.50 -22.17
C THR A 193 12.23 7.39 -22.60
N ARG A 194 11.01 6.85 -22.60
CA ARG A 194 9.79 7.59 -23.00
C ARG A 194 9.58 8.85 -22.18
N VAL A 195 9.74 8.78 -20.86
CA VAL A 195 9.64 9.93 -19.97
C VAL A 195 10.72 10.96 -20.27
N THR A 196 11.97 10.51 -20.45
CA THR A 196 13.11 11.40 -20.70
C THR A 196 12.96 12.17 -22.00
N ASP A 197 12.58 11.49 -23.09
CA ASP A 197 12.38 12.13 -24.38
C ASP A 197 11.20 13.10 -24.36
N GLN A 198 10.09 12.75 -23.69
CA GLN A 198 8.95 13.67 -23.54
C GLN A 198 9.31 14.91 -22.73
N ILE A 199 10.12 14.81 -21.66
CA ILE A 199 10.60 16.00 -20.93
C ILE A 199 11.35 16.94 -21.89
N LEU A 200 12.23 16.41 -22.73
CA LEU A 200 13.02 17.21 -23.68
C LEU A 200 12.16 17.85 -24.79
N GLN A 201 11.02 17.24 -25.14
CA GLN A 201 10.06 17.78 -26.11
C GLN A 201 9.15 18.84 -25.50
N LEU A 202 8.89 18.75 -24.19
CA LEU A 202 7.96 19.60 -23.45
C LEU A 202 8.61 20.86 -22.85
N VAL A 203 9.91 21.08 -23.07
CA VAL A 203 10.61 22.30 -22.68
C VAL A 203 10.86 23.23 -23.87
N PRO A 204 10.65 24.55 -23.73
CA PRO A 204 10.88 25.52 -24.82
C PRO A 204 12.34 25.61 -25.27
N GLN A 205 13.27 25.66 -24.30
CA GLN A 205 14.71 25.83 -24.56
C GLN A 205 15.51 24.78 -23.78
N LYS A 206 16.04 23.78 -24.50
CA LYS A 206 16.77 22.64 -23.91
C LYS A 206 18.03 23.08 -23.13
N THR A 207 18.78 24.04 -23.64
CA THR A 207 20.01 24.54 -22.99
C THR A 207 19.71 25.24 -21.67
N VAL A 208 18.70 26.11 -21.64
CA VAL A 208 18.22 26.77 -20.42
C VAL A 208 17.77 25.74 -19.38
N PHE A 209 16.94 24.78 -19.81
CA PHE A 209 16.50 23.67 -18.96
C PHE A 209 17.67 22.89 -18.36
N ARG A 210 18.69 22.55 -19.15
CA ARG A 210 19.87 21.81 -18.69
C ARG A 210 20.66 22.57 -17.64
N HIS A 211 20.92 23.86 -17.85
CA HIS A 211 21.63 24.68 -16.86
C HIS A 211 20.85 24.81 -15.55
N ALA A 212 19.54 25.09 -15.63
CA ALA A 212 18.69 25.17 -14.45
C ALA A 212 18.62 23.82 -13.71
N LEU A 213 18.48 22.70 -14.43
CA LEU A 213 18.43 21.38 -13.83
C LEU A 213 19.76 20.97 -13.19
N ARG A 214 20.90 21.33 -13.78
CA ARG A 214 22.23 21.13 -13.14
C ARG A 214 22.31 21.87 -11.81
N THR A 215 21.88 23.13 -11.78
CA THR A 215 21.81 23.94 -10.55
C THR A 215 20.92 23.30 -9.49
N ILE A 216 19.70 22.89 -9.85
CA ILE A 216 18.76 22.27 -8.90
C ILE A 216 19.25 20.90 -8.43
N LYS A 217 19.86 20.08 -9.29
CA LYS A 217 20.46 18.79 -8.88
C LYS A 217 21.59 19.00 -7.87
N LEU A 218 22.54 19.89 -8.18
CA LEU A 218 23.66 20.18 -7.29
C LEU A 218 23.17 20.73 -5.95
N TRP A 219 22.23 21.69 -5.98
CA TRP A 219 21.59 22.21 -4.77
C TRP A 219 20.93 21.09 -3.96
N ALA A 220 20.04 20.29 -4.55
CA ALA A 220 19.32 19.23 -3.84
C ALA A 220 20.26 18.18 -3.24
N GLN A 221 21.35 17.83 -3.93
CA GLN A 221 22.40 16.96 -3.42
C GLN A 221 23.14 17.59 -2.23
N ARG A 222 23.58 18.84 -2.36
CA ARG A 222 24.28 19.58 -1.28
C ARG A 222 23.40 19.79 -0.05
N ARG A 223 22.09 19.91 -0.25
CA ARG A 223 21.10 20.08 0.82
C ARG A 223 20.51 18.77 1.37
N ALA A 224 21.03 17.62 0.94
CA ALA A 224 20.57 16.29 1.37
C ALA A 224 19.06 16.04 1.18
N ILE A 225 18.52 16.47 0.04
CA ILE A 225 17.11 16.27 -0.34
C ILE A 225 16.97 15.61 -1.73
N TYR A 226 17.94 14.77 -2.09
CA TYR A 226 17.99 14.03 -3.35
C TYR A 226 18.12 12.52 -3.07
N ALA A 227 16.99 11.82 -2.91
CA ALA A 227 16.92 10.35 -2.79
C ALA A 227 15.47 9.83 -2.77
N ASN A 228 14.99 9.25 -3.88
CA ASN A 228 13.63 8.70 -3.98
C ASN A 228 13.36 7.58 -2.96
N MET A 229 14.36 6.74 -2.68
CA MET A 229 14.23 5.63 -1.74
C MET A 229 13.94 6.11 -0.30
N PHE A 230 14.51 7.26 0.09
CA PHE A 230 14.36 7.84 1.42
C PHE A 230 13.25 8.90 1.51
N GLY A 231 12.40 9.00 0.48
CA GLY A 231 11.23 9.90 0.50
C GLY A 231 11.50 11.32 0.03
N PHE A 232 12.58 11.56 -0.70
CA PHE A 232 12.86 12.84 -1.37
C PHE A 232 12.73 12.72 -2.89
N PRO A 233 12.60 13.82 -3.67
CA PRO A 233 12.53 13.70 -5.12
C PRO A 233 13.84 13.13 -5.70
N GLY A 234 13.69 12.18 -6.64
CA GLY A 234 14.80 11.67 -7.46
C GLY A 234 15.07 12.54 -8.70
N GLY A 235 16.03 12.13 -9.53
CA GLY A 235 16.47 12.91 -10.70
C GLY A 235 15.35 13.26 -11.68
N VAL A 236 14.48 12.29 -12.00
CA VAL A 236 13.35 12.50 -12.92
C VAL A 236 12.32 13.48 -12.34
N ALA A 237 12.03 13.39 -11.03
CA ALA A 237 11.11 14.32 -10.37
C ALA A 237 11.66 15.76 -10.39
N TRP A 238 12.94 15.96 -10.07
CA TRP A 238 13.58 17.28 -10.20
C TRP A 238 13.58 17.80 -11.64
N ALA A 239 13.83 16.94 -12.62
CA ALA A 239 13.76 17.30 -14.04
C ALA A 239 12.36 17.80 -14.43
N MET A 240 11.30 17.11 -14.02
CA MET A 240 9.93 17.54 -14.30
C MET A 240 9.56 18.82 -13.57
N LEU A 241 9.98 18.99 -12.32
CA LEU A 241 9.76 20.23 -11.58
C LEU A 241 10.41 21.43 -12.30
N VAL A 242 11.65 21.29 -12.78
CA VAL A 242 12.35 22.34 -13.55
C VAL A 242 11.71 22.56 -14.92
N ALA A 243 11.34 21.48 -15.62
CA ALA A 243 10.69 21.55 -16.92
C ALA A 243 9.38 22.35 -16.83
N ARG A 244 8.58 22.16 -15.78
CA ARG A 244 7.36 22.92 -15.58
C ARG A 244 7.60 24.43 -15.46
N ILE A 245 8.67 24.84 -14.78
CA ILE A 245 9.03 26.27 -14.68
C ILE A 245 9.49 26.81 -16.03
N CYS A 246 10.22 26.02 -16.82
CA CYS A 246 10.59 26.39 -18.19
C CYS A 246 9.36 26.61 -19.07
N GLN A 247 8.29 25.84 -18.90
CA GLN A 247 7.02 26.04 -19.63
C GLN A 247 6.35 27.36 -19.24
N LEU A 248 6.45 27.77 -17.97
CA LEU A 248 5.84 29.01 -17.47
C LEU A 248 6.62 30.27 -17.86
N TYR A 249 7.91 30.13 -18.18
CA TYR A 249 8.83 31.22 -18.56
C TYR A 249 9.66 30.83 -19.80
N PRO A 250 9.04 30.71 -20.98
CA PRO A 250 9.67 30.11 -22.17
C PRO A 250 10.87 30.86 -22.74
N ASN A 251 10.99 32.16 -22.45
CA ASN A 251 12.04 33.04 -22.97
C ASN A 251 13.11 33.42 -21.93
N ALA A 252 13.00 32.91 -20.70
CA ALA A 252 13.91 33.24 -19.61
C ALA A 252 15.25 32.48 -19.68
N VAL A 253 16.29 33.01 -19.01
CA VAL A 253 17.59 32.33 -18.83
C VAL A 253 17.59 31.43 -17.59
N GLY A 254 18.59 30.54 -17.48
CA GLY A 254 18.66 29.52 -16.44
C GLY A 254 18.60 30.10 -15.01
N ALA A 255 19.31 31.21 -14.75
CA ALA A 255 19.26 31.89 -13.45
C ALA A 255 17.84 32.33 -13.04
N VAL A 256 17.05 32.85 -14.00
CA VAL A 256 15.66 33.26 -13.77
C VAL A 256 14.79 32.04 -13.52
N ILE A 257 14.96 30.96 -14.29
CA ILE A 257 14.26 29.69 -14.05
C ILE A 257 14.52 29.17 -12.64
N VAL A 258 15.76 29.19 -12.15
CA VAL A 258 16.12 28.77 -10.79
C VAL A 258 15.47 29.66 -9.73
N SER A 259 15.48 30.98 -9.91
CA SER A 259 14.80 31.91 -9.00
C SER A 259 13.28 31.65 -8.94
N LYS A 260 12.63 31.54 -10.11
CA LYS A 260 11.20 31.26 -10.23
C LYS A 260 10.83 29.88 -9.71
N PHE A 261 11.72 28.90 -9.82
CA PHE A 261 11.53 27.56 -9.29
C PHE A 261 11.27 27.60 -7.78
N PHE A 262 12.14 28.24 -7.00
CA PHE A 262 11.96 28.31 -5.54
C PHE A 262 10.73 29.13 -5.17
N HIS A 263 10.52 30.27 -5.83
CA HIS A 263 9.39 31.13 -5.56
C HIS A 263 8.04 30.44 -5.80
N ILE A 264 7.89 29.77 -6.95
CA ILE A 264 6.63 29.11 -7.33
C ILE A 264 6.37 27.89 -6.46
N TYR A 265 7.36 27.02 -6.25
CA TYR A 265 7.12 25.80 -5.47
C TYR A 265 6.95 26.05 -3.97
N LEU A 266 7.43 27.19 -3.46
CA LEU A 266 7.13 27.63 -2.09
C LEU A 266 5.65 28.02 -1.93
N GLN A 267 5.02 28.54 -2.98
CA GLN A 267 3.61 28.97 -2.99
C GLN A 267 2.64 27.92 -3.55
N TRP A 268 3.18 26.85 -4.13
CA TRP A 268 2.40 25.80 -4.78
C TRP A 268 1.43 25.15 -3.80
N LYS A 269 0.18 24.97 -4.24
CA LYS A 269 -0.92 24.45 -3.40
C LYS A 269 -0.89 22.93 -3.35
N TRP A 270 0.15 22.36 -2.76
CA TRP A 270 0.22 20.91 -2.51
C TRP A 270 -1.03 20.41 -1.76
N PRO A 271 -1.66 19.28 -2.16
CA PRO A 271 -1.18 18.25 -3.10
C PRO A 271 -1.62 18.44 -4.57
N GLN A 272 -1.85 19.66 -5.05
CA GLN A 272 -2.11 19.90 -6.48
C GLN A 272 -0.95 19.32 -7.34
N PRO A 273 -1.23 18.52 -8.39
CA PRO A 273 -0.18 17.85 -9.15
C PRO A 273 0.57 18.78 -10.09
N VAL A 274 1.86 18.52 -10.24
CA VAL A 274 2.69 19.11 -11.29
C VAL A 274 2.58 18.26 -12.55
N LEU A 275 1.98 18.84 -13.60
CA LEU A 275 1.77 18.21 -14.90
C LEU A 275 2.55 18.95 -15.99
N LEU A 276 3.27 18.22 -16.84
CA LEU A 276 3.97 18.79 -18.00
C LEU A 276 3.11 18.80 -19.28
N LYS A 277 2.11 17.93 -19.34
CA LYS A 277 1.08 17.87 -20.39
C LYS A 277 -0.20 17.25 -19.80
N PRO A 278 -1.36 17.35 -20.47
CA PRO A 278 -2.56 16.64 -20.04
C PRO A 278 -2.28 15.14 -19.94
N ILE A 279 -2.88 14.48 -18.94
CA ILE A 279 -2.79 13.03 -18.81
C ILE A 279 -3.58 12.42 -19.96
N GLU A 280 -2.91 11.58 -20.75
CA GLU A 280 -3.51 10.90 -21.89
C GLU A 280 -4.04 9.54 -21.46
N ASP A 281 -5.22 9.19 -21.97
CA ASP A 281 -5.65 7.80 -22.03
C ASP A 281 -4.79 7.04 -23.06
N GLY A 282 -4.77 5.73 -22.95
CA GLY A 282 -4.00 4.92 -23.89
C GLY A 282 -4.59 3.54 -24.13
N PRO A 283 -3.96 2.76 -25.00
CA PRO A 283 -4.56 1.56 -25.58
C PRO A 283 -4.64 0.37 -24.60
N LEU A 284 -4.10 0.49 -23.39
CA LEU A 284 -4.04 -0.58 -22.39
C LEU A 284 -4.93 -0.26 -21.18
N PRO A 285 -5.55 -1.28 -20.56
CA PRO A 285 -6.28 -1.14 -19.29
C PRO A 285 -5.31 -1.10 -18.10
N VAL A 286 -4.28 -0.25 -18.16
CA VAL A 286 -3.28 -0.07 -17.10
C VAL A 286 -3.68 1.07 -16.17
N ARG A 287 -3.30 0.96 -14.90
CA ARG A 287 -3.53 2.05 -13.92
C ARG A 287 -2.75 3.30 -14.34
N ILE A 288 -3.49 4.38 -14.56
CA ILE A 288 -2.95 5.74 -14.75
C ILE A 288 -3.17 6.50 -13.45
N TRP A 289 -2.24 7.39 -13.08
CA TRP A 289 -2.38 8.20 -11.88
C TRP A 289 -3.69 9.01 -11.91
N ASN A 290 -4.58 8.73 -10.96
CA ASN A 290 -5.88 9.39 -10.86
C ASN A 290 -6.36 9.45 -9.40
N PRO A 291 -6.19 10.59 -8.70
CA PRO A 291 -6.57 10.71 -7.28
C PRO A 291 -8.08 10.73 -7.05
N LYS A 292 -8.91 10.85 -8.10
CA LYS A 292 -10.37 10.73 -7.99
C LYS A 292 -10.82 9.28 -7.91
N LEU A 293 -10.08 8.37 -8.57
CA LEU A 293 -10.41 6.95 -8.64
C LEU A 293 -9.64 6.12 -7.59
N TYR A 294 -8.37 6.46 -7.33
CA TYR A 294 -7.49 5.62 -6.51
C TYR A 294 -7.13 6.31 -5.18
N GLY A 295 -7.54 5.72 -4.06
CA GLY A 295 -7.24 6.23 -2.72
C GLY A 295 -5.73 6.37 -2.42
N GLN A 296 -4.90 5.49 -3.01
CA GLN A 296 -3.43 5.61 -2.93
C GLN A 296 -2.92 6.90 -3.57
N ASP A 297 -3.46 7.26 -4.74
CA ASP A 297 -3.06 8.47 -5.47
C ASP A 297 -3.52 9.73 -4.74
N LYS A 298 -4.68 9.66 -4.08
CA LYS A 298 -5.20 10.72 -3.20
C LYS A 298 -4.28 10.97 -1.99
N GLY A 299 -3.54 9.96 -1.55
CA GLY A 299 -2.57 10.06 -0.45
C GLY A 299 -1.24 10.71 -0.82
N HIS A 300 -0.96 11.00 -2.10
CA HIS A 300 0.30 11.61 -2.51
C HIS A 300 0.41 13.06 -2.05
N ARG A 301 1.50 13.39 -1.35
CA ARG A 301 1.69 14.71 -0.71
C ARG A 301 2.18 15.81 -1.64
N MET A 302 3.14 15.49 -2.52
CA MET A 302 3.68 16.42 -3.51
C MET A 302 3.73 15.77 -4.90
N PRO A 303 2.58 15.49 -5.54
CA PRO A 303 2.55 14.68 -6.76
C PRO A 303 3.21 15.38 -7.96
N VAL A 304 4.21 14.72 -8.54
CA VAL A 304 4.88 15.12 -9.79
C VAL A 304 4.70 14.00 -10.80
N ILE A 305 3.96 14.27 -11.88
CA ILE A 305 3.41 13.22 -12.74
C ILE A 305 4.23 13.06 -14.01
N THR A 306 4.59 11.82 -14.33
CA THR A 306 5.33 11.49 -15.55
C THR A 306 4.48 11.78 -16.79
N PRO A 307 5.03 12.46 -17.81
CA PRO A 307 4.26 12.83 -19.00
C PRO A 307 3.94 11.62 -19.88
N ALA A 308 4.83 10.64 -19.96
CA ALA A 308 4.61 9.48 -20.83
C ALA A 308 3.51 8.57 -20.28
N TYR A 309 2.66 8.08 -21.19
CA TYR A 309 1.67 7.05 -20.88
C TYR A 309 2.35 5.70 -20.59
N PRO A 310 1.91 4.96 -19.55
CA PRO A 310 0.92 5.37 -18.54
C PRO A 310 1.52 6.33 -17.50
N SER A 311 0.85 7.46 -17.27
CA SER A 311 1.31 8.48 -16.33
C SER A 311 1.28 7.97 -14.88
N MET A 312 2.37 8.20 -14.14
CA MET A 312 2.57 7.77 -12.76
C MET A 312 3.12 8.91 -11.89
N CYS A 313 2.95 8.81 -10.58
CA CYS A 313 3.54 9.75 -9.63
C CYS A 313 5.01 9.40 -9.32
N ALA A 314 5.95 10.27 -9.74
CA ALA A 314 7.39 10.10 -9.52
C ALA A 314 7.83 10.41 -8.07
N THR A 315 6.91 10.89 -7.23
CA THR A 315 7.18 11.37 -5.86
C THR A 315 6.26 10.72 -4.82
N HIS A 316 5.73 9.52 -5.13
CA HIS A 316 4.84 8.76 -4.24
C HIS A 316 5.46 8.41 -2.87
N ASN A 317 6.79 8.45 -2.75
CA ASN A 317 7.51 8.17 -1.51
C ASN A 317 7.59 9.36 -0.53
N ILE A 318 7.16 10.56 -0.92
CA ILE A 318 7.23 11.74 -0.04
C ILE A 318 6.29 11.56 1.17
N THR A 319 6.85 11.72 2.36
CA THR A 319 6.19 11.64 3.68
C THR A 319 5.87 13.03 4.24
N ALA A 320 5.22 13.12 5.41
CA ALA A 320 4.95 14.42 6.03
C ALA A 320 6.26 15.14 6.42
N SER A 321 7.20 14.39 6.99
CA SER A 321 8.50 14.90 7.43
C SER A 321 9.32 15.40 6.25
N THR A 322 9.45 14.59 5.21
CA THR A 322 10.25 14.92 4.02
C THR A 322 9.63 16.07 3.21
N GLN A 323 8.29 16.14 3.09
CA GLN A 323 7.62 17.33 2.54
C GLN A 323 7.99 18.60 3.30
N LYS A 324 7.96 18.57 4.64
CA LYS A 324 8.30 19.72 5.47
C LYS A 324 9.76 20.16 5.27
N ILE A 325 10.68 19.21 5.18
CA ILE A 325 12.11 19.48 4.92
C ILE A 325 12.32 20.09 3.54
N ILE A 326 11.67 19.56 2.50
CA ILE A 326 11.73 20.12 1.14
C ILE A 326 11.24 21.57 1.17
N MET A 327 10.12 21.85 1.84
CA MET A 327 9.57 23.21 1.94
C MET A 327 10.49 24.17 2.72
N GLN A 328 11.17 23.70 3.77
CA GLN A 328 12.16 24.49 4.50
C GLN A 328 13.37 24.84 3.63
N GLU A 329 13.90 23.89 2.87
CA GLU A 329 15.04 24.13 1.98
C GLU A 329 14.65 24.99 0.76
N MET A 330 13.41 24.85 0.24
CA MET A 330 12.86 25.76 -0.78
C MET A 330 12.79 27.20 -0.27
N LYS A 331 12.34 27.40 0.97
CA LYS A 331 12.29 28.72 1.61
C LYS A 331 13.69 29.32 1.75
N ARG A 332 14.64 28.56 2.32
CA ARG A 332 16.04 28.96 2.45
C ARG A 332 16.64 29.36 1.10
N ALA A 333 16.42 28.55 0.07
CA ALA A 333 16.93 28.83 -1.27
C ALA A 333 16.30 30.09 -1.88
N SER A 334 15.00 30.32 -1.68
CA SER A 334 14.33 31.54 -2.14
C SER A 334 14.90 32.80 -1.48
N GLU A 335 15.27 32.74 -0.19
CA GLU A 335 15.91 33.84 0.54
C GLU A 335 17.31 34.12 -0.04
N ILE A 336 18.14 33.07 -0.20
CA ILE A 336 19.47 33.18 -0.80
C ILE A 336 19.41 33.73 -2.23
N MET A 337 18.43 33.29 -3.04
CA MET A 337 18.25 33.80 -4.39
C MET A 337 17.93 35.29 -4.41
N SER A 338 17.17 35.78 -3.43
CA SER A 338 16.88 37.22 -3.29
C SER A 338 18.13 38.02 -2.90
N GLU A 339 19.00 37.42 -2.07
CA GLU A 339 20.30 37.99 -1.68
C GLU A 339 21.29 38.01 -2.84
N ILE A 340 21.32 36.97 -3.68
CA ILE A 340 22.11 36.93 -4.92
C ILE A 340 21.66 38.04 -5.89
N GLN A 341 20.34 38.20 -6.07
CA GLN A 341 19.79 39.25 -6.94
C GLN A 341 20.10 40.67 -6.46
N SER A 342 20.25 40.87 -5.14
CA SER A 342 20.66 42.16 -4.56
C SER A 342 22.17 42.32 -4.38
N GLY A 343 22.98 41.35 -4.83
CA GLY A 343 24.44 41.38 -4.78
C GLY A 343 25.05 41.12 -3.40
N LYS A 344 24.26 40.63 -2.43
CA LYS A 344 24.73 40.31 -1.07
C LYS A 344 25.41 38.95 -0.96
N ASN A 345 24.94 37.98 -1.74
CA ASN A 345 25.46 36.62 -1.80
C ASN A 345 25.85 36.24 -3.24
N THR A 346 26.48 35.07 -3.37
CA THR A 346 26.90 34.46 -4.63
C THR A 346 26.23 33.10 -4.84
N TRP A 347 26.35 32.53 -6.05
CA TRP A 347 25.86 31.18 -6.34
C TRP A 347 26.49 30.10 -5.45
N LYS A 348 27.71 30.30 -4.97
CA LYS A 348 28.38 29.40 -4.03
C LYS A 348 27.57 29.20 -2.74
N ASP A 349 26.91 30.26 -2.26
CA ASP A 349 26.13 30.24 -1.01
C ASP A 349 24.89 29.35 -1.12
N LEU A 350 24.33 29.22 -2.33
CA LEU A 350 23.24 28.28 -2.62
C LEU A 350 23.69 26.82 -2.47
N PHE A 351 24.95 26.52 -2.79
CA PHE A 351 25.54 25.17 -2.81
C PHE A 351 26.29 24.79 -1.54
N ILE A 352 26.20 25.61 -0.48
CA ILE A 352 26.72 25.26 0.84
C ILE A 352 26.11 23.93 1.31
N LYS A 353 26.99 23.02 1.74
CA LYS A 353 26.64 21.69 2.26
C LYS A 353 25.63 21.81 3.41
N HIS A 354 24.75 20.83 3.52
CA HIS A 354 23.81 20.71 4.63
C HIS A 354 24.53 20.65 5.98
N ASP A 355 23.82 21.06 7.03
CA ASP A 355 24.22 20.96 8.43
C ASP A 355 23.51 19.79 9.13
N TYR A 356 23.13 18.73 8.38
CA TYR A 356 22.29 17.62 8.87
C TYR A 356 22.78 17.05 10.22
N PHE A 357 24.08 16.74 10.35
CA PHE A 357 24.69 16.20 11.57
C PHE A 357 24.98 17.25 12.66
N TYR A 358 24.50 18.49 12.49
CA TYR A 358 24.54 19.57 13.47
C TYR A 358 23.14 19.99 13.92
N ARG A 359 22.14 19.79 13.06
CA ARG A 359 20.79 20.33 13.18
C ARG A 359 19.96 19.67 14.29
N TYR A 360 20.08 18.36 14.47
CA TYR A 360 19.25 17.61 15.42
C TYR A 360 19.98 17.32 16.73
N LYS A 361 19.23 17.34 17.84
CA LYS A 361 19.76 16.93 19.15
C LYS A 361 19.87 15.41 19.26
N TYR A 362 19.03 14.68 18.51
CA TYR A 362 18.86 13.24 18.61
C TYR A 362 18.80 12.62 17.23
N TYR A 363 19.42 11.45 17.09
CA TYR A 363 19.46 10.66 15.88
C TYR A 363 19.14 9.21 16.20
N LEU A 364 18.37 8.57 15.32
CA LEU A 364 18.27 7.13 15.25
C LEU A 364 19.32 6.62 14.26
N THR A 365 20.16 5.68 14.68
CA THR A 365 21.20 5.05 13.86
C THR A 365 20.79 3.62 13.59
N ILE A 366 20.54 3.29 12.33
CA ILE A 366 20.14 1.95 11.88
C ILE A 366 21.38 1.30 11.29
N ILE A 367 21.77 0.16 11.84
CA ILE A 367 23.03 -0.54 11.51
C ILE A 367 22.68 -1.90 10.93
N ALA A 368 23.04 -2.13 9.67
CA ALA A 368 22.98 -3.43 9.03
C ALA A 368 24.39 -4.01 8.99
N SER A 369 24.56 -5.28 9.38
CA SER A 369 25.83 -5.98 9.23
C SER A 369 25.67 -7.31 8.52
N SER A 370 26.74 -7.75 7.87
CA SER A 370 26.87 -9.11 7.35
C SER A 370 28.28 -9.65 7.60
N LYS A 371 28.40 -10.97 7.74
CA LYS A 371 29.67 -11.68 7.82
C LYS A 371 30.05 -12.27 6.46
N ASP A 372 31.35 -12.42 6.26
CA ASP A 372 32.02 -13.13 5.17
C ASP A 372 31.87 -12.48 3.79
N LYS A 373 30.70 -12.54 3.16
CA LYS A 373 30.53 -12.17 1.75
C LYS A 373 30.05 -10.73 1.55
N TYR A 374 30.74 -9.99 0.69
CA TYR A 374 30.36 -8.61 0.36
C TYR A 374 29.10 -8.55 -0.52
N ASP A 375 28.90 -9.52 -1.42
CA ASP A 375 27.68 -9.61 -2.24
C ASP A 375 26.41 -9.79 -1.38
N ASP A 376 26.53 -10.58 -0.31
CA ASP A 376 25.45 -10.74 0.67
C ASP A 376 25.22 -9.43 1.43
N HIS A 377 26.30 -8.68 1.74
CA HIS A 377 26.21 -7.35 2.34
C HIS A 377 25.41 -6.37 1.49
N ILE A 378 25.71 -6.27 0.18
CA ILE A 378 25.03 -5.37 -0.75
C ILE A 378 23.53 -5.67 -0.79
N LYS A 379 23.16 -6.95 -0.91
CA LYS A 379 21.75 -7.38 -0.93
C LYS A 379 21.04 -7.03 0.37
N TRP A 380 21.70 -7.28 1.50
CA TRP A 380 21.15 -6.96 2.82
C TRP A 380 20.94 -5.46 3.02
N CYS A 381 21.95 -4.65 2.69
CA CYS A 381 21.89 -3.20 2.75
C CYS A 381 20.77 -2.65 1.87
N GLY A 382 20.68 -3.08 0.60
CA GLY A 382 19.62 -2.66 -0.31
C GLY A 382 18.22 -3.01 0.21
N MET A 383 18.06 -4.17 0.85
CA MET A 383 16.81 -4.53 1.53
C MET A 383 16.50 -3.57 2.69
N VAL A 384 17.44 -3.35 3.61
CA VAL A 384 17.24 -2.46 4.78
C VAL A 384 16.94 -1.02 4.33
N GLU A 385 17.70 -0.48 3.38
CA GLU A 385 17.50 0.85 2.78
C GLU A 385 16.09 0.98 2.19
N SER A 386 15.62 -0.03 1.45
CA SER A 386 14.30 -0.02 0.81
C SER A 386 13.13 0.09 1.80
N LYS A 387 13.36 -0.25 3.09
CA LYS A 387 12.36 -0.21 4.16
C LYS A 387 12.49 0.99 5.07
N LEU A 388 13.60 1.73 5.05
CA LEU A 388 13.86 2.83 6.01
C LEU A 388 12.71 3.85 6.02
N ARG A 389 12.13 4.13 4.86
CA ARG A 389 10.97 5.01 4.72
C ARG A 389 9.74 4.55 5.52
N LEU A 390 9.53 3.24 5.67
CA LEU A 390 8.42 2.70 6.47
C LEU A 390 8.61 3.01 7.95
N LEU A 391 9.85 2.98 8.43
CA LEU A 391 10.19 3.40 9.79
C LEU A 391 9.92 4.90 9.98
N VAL A 392 10.32 5.74 9.02
CA VAL A 392 10.03 7.19 9.02
C VAL A 392 8.52 7.46 9.10
N LEU A 393 7.72 6.78 8.26
CA LEU A 393 6.26 6.92 8.25
C LEU A 393 5.61 6.56 9.59
N LYS A 394 6.14 5.57 10.31
CA LYS A 394 5.62 5.21 11.63
C LYS A 394 6.06 6.21 12.69
N ILE A 395 7.32 6.62 12.67
CA ILE A 395 7.89 7.57 13.63
C ILE A 395 7.21 8.95 13.50
N GLU A 396 6.96 9.44 12.29
CA GLU A 396 6.35 10.78 12.10
C GLU A 396 4.91 10.90 12.62
N ASN A 397 4.23 9.78 12.87
CA ASN A 397 2.89 9.74 13.45
C ASN A 397 2.87 9.65 14.99
N ILE A 398 4.05 9.62 15.64
CA ILE A 398 4.13 9.56 17.10
C ILE A 398 3.96 10.96 17.70
N THR A 399 3.04 11.08 18.65
CA THR A 399 2.82 12.32 19.42
C THR A 399 4.12 12.83 20.03
N GLY A 400 4.48 14.09 19.74
CA GLY A 400 5.71 14.74 20.23
C GLY A 400 6.88 14.70 19.24
N ILE A 401 6.79 13.95 18.14
CA ILE A 401 7.74 14.03 17.01
C ILE A 401 7.24 15.05 15.99
N VAL A 402 8.08 16.03 15.70
CA VAL A 402 7.77 17.10 14.74
C VAL A 402 8.32 16.77 13.35
N ILE A 403 9.50 16.17 13.30
CA ILE A 403 10.18 15.72 12.07
C ILE A 403 10.94 14.43 12.38
N ALA A 404 10.79 13.44 11.51
CA ALA A 404 11.71 12.31 11.35
C ALA A 404 12.43 12.47 10.00
N HIS A 405 13.66 12.97 10.01
CA HIS A 405 14.43 13.29 8.81
C HIS A 405 15.36 12.14 8.44
N PRO A 406 15.08 11.29 7.44
CA PRO A 406 16.05 10.30 6.98
C PRO A 406 17.21 10.98 6.23
N TYR A 407 18.44 10.63 6.56
CA TYR A 407 19.60 11.06 5.78
C TYR A 407 19.65 10.33 4.43
N VAL A 408 20.22 10.98 3.42
CA VAL A 408 20.11 10.51 2.02
C VAL A 408 21.26 9.61 1.56
N LYS A 409 22.27 9.38 2.40
CA LYS A 409 23.43 8.54 2.06
C LYS A 409 23.73 7.54 3.19
N PRO A 410 23.92 6.24 2.88
CA PRO A 410 24.49 5.29 3.82
C PRO A 410 25.99 5.56 4.05
N PHE A 411 26.49 5.07 5.17
CA PHE A 411 27.93 4.96 5.44
C PHE A 411 28.26 3.48 5.56
N SER A 412 29.23 3.00 4.80
CA SER A 412 29.61 1.60 4.78
C SER A 412 31.11 1.42 5.02
N ILE A 413 31.47 0.37 5.75
CA ILE A 413 32.85 0.03 6.09
C ILE A 413 32.99 -1.48 6.27
N SER A 414 34.20 -2.01 6.06
CA SER A 414 34.50 -3.42 6.33
C SER A 414 35.71 -3.52 7.27
N TYR A 415 35.70 -4.54 8.13
CA TYR A 415 36.80 -4.85 9.04
C TYR A 415 37.21 -6.31 8.93
N ILE A 416 38.51 -6.57 9.01
CA ILE A 416 39.05 -7.90 9.28
C ILE A 416 39.18 -8.04 10.80
N CYS A 417 38.54 -9.06 11.35
CA CYS A 417 38.59 -9.44 12.75
C CYS A 417 39.37 -10.74 12.92
N ASP A 418 40.28 -10.80 13.89
CA ASP A 418 41.07 -12.00 14.18
C ASP A 418 40.22 -13.06 14.92
N THR A 419 39.17 -12.64 15.63
CA THR A 419 38.28 -13.55 16.39
C THR A 419 36.80 -13.25 16.15
N GLU A 420 35.95 -14.25 16.38
CA GLU A 420 34.50 -14.07 16.33
C GLU A 420 33.98 -13.11 17.42
N GLU A 421 34.67 -13.05 18.57
CA GLU A 421 34.36 -12.11 19.63
C GLU A 421 34.53 -10.65 19.16
N GLN A 422 35.65 -10.35 18.49
CA GLN A 422 35.88 -9.03 17.89
C GLN A 422 34.79 -8.67 16.87
N ALA A 423 34.40 -9.63 16.02
CA ALA A 423 33.33 -9.46 15.03
C ALA A 423 31.96 -9.14 15.68
N ASN A 424 31.64 -9.80 16.79
CA ASN A 424 30.41 -9.56 17.54
C ASN A 424 30.45 -8.20 18.27
N ILE A 425 31.58 -7.84 18.88
CA ILE A 425 31.76 -6.54 19.57
C ILE A 425 31.57 -5.38 18.59
N ILE A 426 32.23 -5.40 17.42
CA ILE A 426 32.10 -4.30 16.48
C ILE A 426 30.69 -4.21 15.91
N THR A 427 30.04 -5.33 15.62
CA THR A 427 28.63 -5.36 15.18
C THR A 427 27.72 -4.70 16.22
N GLN A 428 27.97 -4.92 17.51
CA GLN A 428 27.21 -4.32 18.59
C GLN A 428 27.56 -2.87 18.88
N LEU A 429 28.81 -2.44 18.70
CA LEU A 429 29.28 -1.10 19.05
C LEU A 429 29.27 -0.10 17.89
N TYR A 430 29.28 -0.56 16.63
CA TYR A 430 29.32 0.30 15.44
C TYR A 430 28.22 1.37 15.46
N GLY A 431 28.51 2.56 14.92
CA GLY A 431 27.60 3.70 14.99
C GLY A 431 27.65 4.51 16.30
N THR A 432 28.60 4.22 17.20
CA THR A 432 28.91 5.04 18.40
C THR A 432 30.40 5.42 18.43
N LEU A 433 30.75 6.45 19.19
CA LEU A 433 32.16 6.83 19.44
C LEU A 433 32.97 5.71 20.11
N GLU A 434 32.32 4.88 20.93
CA GLU A 434 32.97 3.74 21.56
C GLU A 434 33.32 2.66 20.53
N GLY A 435 32.42 2.38 19.58
CA GLY A 435 32.69 1.45 18.48
C GLY A 435 33.80 1.95 17.55
N GLU A 436 33.84 3.24 17.26
CA GLU A 436 34.92 3.85 16.47
C GLU A 436 36.27 3.71 17.18
N LYS A 437 36.32 3.99 18.48
CA LYS A 437 37.53 3.81 19.28
C LYS A 437 37.96 2.33 19.30
N TYR A 438 37.02 1.42 19.55
CA TYR A 438 37.30 -0.01 19.55
C TYR A 438 37.88 -0.49 18.21
N ALA A 439 37.26 -0.07 17.10
CA ALA A 439 37.73 -0.43 15.76
C ALA A 439 39.15 0.07 15.50
N LYS A 440 39.45 1.32 15.86
CA LYS A 440 40.80 1.90 15.70
C LYS A 440 41.86 1.17 16.53
N ASP A 441 41.50 0.74 17.73
CA ASP A 441 42.45 0.12 18.67
C ASP A 441 42.66 -1.39 18.39
N HIS A 442 41.69 -2.08 17.77
CA HIS A 442 41.67 -3.56 17.71
C HIS A 442 41.41 -4.18 16.32
N LEU A 443 40.98 -3.41 15.32
CA LEU A 443 40.54 -3.96 14.03
C LEU A 443 41.32 -3.36 12.87
N ASN A 444 41.43 -4.15 11.79
CA ASN A 444 42.01 -3.68 10.53
C ASN A 444 40.87 -3.27 9.60
N GLU A 445 40.77 -1.97 9.30
CA GLU A 445 39.82 -1.45 8.31
C GLU A 445 40.20 -1.92 6.91
N VAL A 446 39.20 -2.37 6.16
CA VAL A 446 39.32 -2.67 4.73
C VAL A 446 38.38 -1.74 3.98
N LYS A 447 38.97 -0.91 3.12
CA LYS A 447 38.21 -0.13 2.16
C LYS A 447 37.90 -1.03 0.98
N ILE A 448 36.62 -1.31 0.79
CA ILE A 448 36.11 -1.98 -0.41
C ILE A 448 35.65 -0.87 -1.34
N ASP A 449 36.42 -0.66 -2.40
CA ASP A 449 36.13 0.27 -3.48
C ASP A 449 35.77 -0.49 -4.77
N GLU A 450 35.63 0.25 -5.87
CA GLU A 450 35.19 -0.30 -7.14
C GLU A 450 36.21 -1.28 -7.76
N ASP A 451 37.51 -1.11 -7.42
CA ASP A 451 38.65 -1.89 -7.91
C ASP A 451 38.98 -3.11 -7.03
N THR A 452 38.32 -3.24 -5.87
CA THR A 452 38.57 -4.33 -4.93
C THR A 452 38.01 -5.66 -5.47
N ASP A 453 38.89 -6.66 -5.68
CA ASP A 453 38.49 -8.05 -5.93
C ASP A 453 38.01 -8.68 -4.61
N THR A 454 36.70 -8.59 -4.38
CA THR A 454 36.07 -9.06 -3.14
C THR A 454 36.17 -10.58 -2.99
N VAL A 455 36.16 -11.34 -4.09
CA VAL A 455 36.27 -12.81 -4.03
C VAL A 455 37.65 -13.21 -3.53
N LYS A 456 38.70 -12.60 -4.09
CA LYS A 456 40.07 -12.84 -3.65
C LYS A 456 40.29 -12.43 -2.20
N LEU A 457 39.79 -11.26 -1.80
CA LEU A 457 39.86 -10.79 -0.41
C LEU A 457 39.18 -11.77 0.56
N GLU A 458 37.98 -12.23 0.22
CA GLU A 458 37.21 -13.20 1.01
C GLU A 458 37.97 -14.52 1.17
N GLU A 459 38.61 -15.01 0.10
CA GLU A 459 39.44 -16.22 0.13
C GLU A 459 40.69 -16.05 1.01
N GLU A 460 41.41 -14.93 0.88
CA GLU A 460 42.61 -14.64 1.67
C GLU A 460 42.31 -14.56 3.17
N VAL A 461 41.23 -13.85 3.55
CA VAL A 461 40.79 -13.74 4.96
C VAL A 461 40.40 -15.11 5.51
N LYS A 462 39.70 -15.92 4.72
CA LYS A 462 39.28 -17.26 5.11
C LYS A 462 40.47 -18.21 5.29
N ILE A 463 41.47 -18.16 4.41
CA ILE A 463 42.72 -18.95 4.53
C ILE A 463 43.46 -18.61 5.83
N GLN A 464 43.44 -17.35 6.25
CA GLN A 464 44.07 -16.90 7.49
C GLN A 464 43.26 -17.26 8.75
N GLY A 465 42.09 -17.88 8.61
CA GLY A 465 41.20 -18.21 9.75
C GLY A 465 40.60 -16.98 10.43
N LYS A 466 40.55 -15.85 9.73
CA LYS A 466 40.00 -14.57 10.21
C LYS A 466 38.56 -14.38 9.74
N PHE A 467 37.89 -13.35 10.25
CA PHE A 467 36.50 -13.02 9.93
C PHE A 467 36.43 -11.68 9.19
N LEU A 468 35.66 -11.62 8.12
CA LEU A 468 35.34 -10.38 7.41
C LEU A 468 33.96 -9.89 7.86
N VAL A 469 33.86 -8.66 8.36
CA VAL A 469 32.60 -8.06 8.81
C VAL A 469 32.34 -6.81 8.00
N HIS A 470 31.19 -6.77 7.34
CA HIS A 470 30.72 -5.62 6.58
C HIS A 470 29.61 -4.91 7.34
N LEU A 471 29.68 -3.58 7.41
CA LEU A 471 28.79 -2.75 8.22
C LEU A 471 28.27 -1.59 7.37
N MET A 472 26.98 -1.32 7.45
CA MET A 472 26.34 -0.13 6.93
C MET A 472 25.56 0.56 8.05
N LYS A 473 25.60 1.89 8.11
CA LYS A 473 24.72 2.68 8.96
C LYS A 473 23.93 3.74 8.18
N LEU A 474 22.69 3.91 8.61
CA LEU A 474 21.73 4.92 8.16
C LEU A 474 21.30 5.79 9.34
N TYR A 475 20.89 7.02 9.08
CA TYR A 475 20.51 7.97 10.11
C TYR A 475 19.10 8.54 9.91
N ILE A 476 18.36 8.72 11.00
CA ILE A 476 17.14 9.52 11.06
C ILE A 476 17.30 10.60 12.14
N GLY A 477 17.36 11.86 11.74
CA GLY A 477 17.38 13.01 12.64
C GLY A 477 16.00 13.28 13.21
N LEU A 478 15.91 13.53 14.52
CA LEU A 478 14.64 13.71 15.23
C LEU A 478 14.50 15.13 15.78
N GLU A 479 13.43 15.81 15.39
CA GLU A 479 12.97 17.07 15.99
C GLU A 479 11.76 16.78 16.89
N LEU A 480 11.81 17.26 18.14
CA LEU A 480 10.81 16.93 19.17
C LEU A 480 10.14 18.20 19.70
N ASP A 481 8.81 18.17 19.92
CA ASP A 481 8.06 19.20 20.64
C ASP A 481 7.50 18.63 21.95
N LEU A 482 8.29 18.74 23.02
CA LEU A 482 7.98 18.21 24.35
C LEU A 482 7.36 19.31 25.24
N LYS A 483 6.17 19.80 24.88
CA LYS A 483 5.42 20.79 25.68
C LYS A 483 4.69 20.19 26.90
N GLY A 484 4.83 18.89 27.18
CA GLY A 484 4.24 18.19 28.33
C GLY A 484 5.27 17.35 29.10
N LYS A 485 4.99 17.03 30.36
CA LYS A 485 5.92 16.47 31.38
C LYS A 485 6.60 15.11 31.05
N GLU A 486 6.32 14.47 29.92
CA GLU A 486 6.98 13.21 29.54
C GLU A 486 8.30 13.45 28.80
N LYS A 487 9.42 13.19 29.49
CA LYS A 487 10.78 13.38 28.98
C LYS A 487 11.33 12.17 28.20
N LYS A 488 10.53 11.12 27.98
CA LYS A 488 10.94 9.89 27.28
C LYS A 488 9.91 9.54 26.23
N MET A 489 10.32 9.59 24.97
CA MET A 489 9.49 9.19 23.83
C MET A 489 9.69 7.70 23.56
N ASN A 490 8.60 6.94 23.47
CA ASN A 490 8.66 5.52 23.18
C ASN A 490 8.62 5.28 21.66
N ILE A 491 9.79 5.15 21.04
CA ILE A 491 9.95 4.72 19.64
C ILE A 491 10.21 3.22 19.51
N GLN A 492 10.05 2.42 20.58
CA GLN A 492 10.38 1.00 20.57
C GLN A 492 9.52 0.22 19.57
N VAL A 493 8.21 0.48 19.55
CA VAL A 493 7.26 -0.22 18.67
C VAL A 493 7.66 -0.10 17.19
N PRO A 494 7.80 1.11 16.60
CA PRO A 494 8.15 1.22 15.19
C PRO A 494 9.55 0.66 14.89
N CYS A 495 10.51 0.76 15.82
CA CYS A 495 11.84 0.17 15.67
C CYS A 495 11.79 -1.36 15.66
N THR A 496 11.03 -1.98 16.56
CA THR A 496 10.84 -3.45 16.61
C THR A 496 10.13 -3.95 15.36
N GLU A 497 9.10 -3.25 14.89
CA GLU A 497 8.40 -3.63 13.65
C GLU A 497 9.33 -3.53 12.43
N PHE A 498 10.15 -2.48 12.35
CA PHE A 498 11.14 -2.34 11.29
C PHE A 498 12.18 -3.47 11.34
N ASP A 499 12.65 -3.85 12.53
CA ASP A 499 13.56 -4.97 12.73
C ASP A 499 12.96 -6.29 12.22
N GLN A 500 11.71 -6.57 12.58
CA GLN A 500 10.99 -7.75 12.11
C GLN A 500 10.77 -7.75 10.59
N ILE A 501 10.40 -6.61 10.00
CA ILE A 501 10.24 -6.48 8.55
C ILE A 501 11.55 -6.81 7.82
N CYS A 502 12.68 -6.37 8.34
CA CYS A 502 13.99 -6.65 7.74
C CYS A 502 14.37 -8.13 7.92
N LYS A 503 14.20 -8.69 9.11
CA LYS A 503 14.57 -10.09 9.41
C LYS A 503 13.68 -11.14 8.73
N ASN A 504 12.49 -10.74 8.27
CA ASN A 504 11.60 -11.60 7.46
C ASN A 504 11.98 -11.67 5.97
N TRP A 505 13.10 -11.06 5.58
CA TRP A 505 13.63 -11.22 4.22
C TRP A 505 14.04 -12.67 3.98
N ILE A 506 13.63 -13.25 2.84
CA ILE A 506 13.79 -14.69 2.55
C ILE A 506 15.24 -15.18 2.63
N SER A 507 16.19 -14.31 2.32
CA SER A 507 17.63 -14.62 2.34
C SER A 507 18.26 -14.37 3.72
N TYR A 508 17.51 -13.85 4.69
CA TYR A 508 18.03 -13.53 6.03
C TYR A 508 18.40 -14.81 6.78
N LYS A 509 19.69 -14.94 7.07
CA LYS A 509 20.29 -15.94 7.94
C LYS A 509 20.84 -15.22 9.17
N LYS A 510 20.35 -15.57 10.37
CA LYS A 510 20.74 -14.94 11.64
C LYS A 510 22.25 -15.03 11.91
N GLU A 511 22.91 -16.06 11.42
CA GLU A 511 24.34 -16.28 11.61
C GLU A 511 25.20 -15.32 10.76
N ILE A 512 24.64 -14.85 9.64
CA ILE A 512 25.34 -14.02 8.65
C ILE A 512 24.94 -12.55 8.85
N PHE A 513 23.64 -12.26 8.91
CA PHE A 513 23.11 -10.90 8.92
C PHE A 513 22.67 -10.48 10.30
N SER A 514 22.88 -9.19 10.59
CA SER A 514 22.29 -8.55 11.76
C SER A 514 21.73 -7.17 11.42
N LEU A 515 20.78 -6.73 12.27
CA LEU A 515 20.27 -5.38 12.29
C LEU A 515 20.25 -4.88 13.73
N SER A 516 20.71 -3.65 13.93
CA SER A 516 20.68 -2.96 15.21
C SER A 516 20.17 -1.53 15.03
N ILE A 517 19.41 -1.04 15.99
CA ILE A 517 18.86 0.31 15.96
C ILE A 517 19.23 1.02 17.26
N LYS A 518 19.96 2.12 17.16
CA LYS A 518 20.50 2.85 18.30
C LYS A 518 19.98 4.27 18.36
N TYR A 519 19.70 4.73 19.56
CA TYR A 519 19.41 6.13 19.82
C TYR A 519 20.69 6.86 20.24
N VAL A 520 21.11 7.85 19.45
CA VAL A 520 22.37 8.56 19.60
C VAL A 520 22.12 10.07 19.74
N LYS A 521 22.83 10.72 20.66
CA LYS A 521 22.77 12.18 20.81
C LYS A 521 23.78 12.85 19.89
N LEU A 522 23.54 14.11 19.55
CA LEU A 522 24.41 14.89 18.67
C LEU A 522 25.92 14.76 18.99
N TRP A 523 26.30 14.95 20.25
CA TRP A 523 27.70 14.87 20.70
C TRP A 523 28.23 13.44 20.87
N ASP A 524 27.42 12.42 20.64
CA ASP A 524 27.81 11.00 20.69
C ASP A 524 27.84 10.37 19.28
N LEU A 525 27.58 11.16 18.22
CA LEU A 525 27.74 10.73 16.84
C LEU A 525 29.23 10.42 16.54
N PRO A 526 29.54 9.35 15.78
CA PRO A 526 30.90 9.03 15.35
C PRO A 526 31.54 10.13 14.49
N ASN A 527 32.87 10.15 14.34
CA ASN A 527 33.56 11.20 13.58
C ASN A 527 33.45 11.05 12.06
N ASP A 528 33.23 9.84 11.56
CA ASP A 528 33.11 9.54 10.12
C ASP A 528 31.86 10.16 9.43
N VAL A 529 30.95 10.79 10.18
CA VAL A 529 29.82 11.55 9.62
C VAL A 529 30.18 13.01 9.32
N TYR A 530 31.36 13.46 9.73
CA TYR A 530 31.88 14.80 9.51
C TYR A 530 33.01 14.75 8.48
N ASP A 531 33.07 15.74 7.59
CA ASP A 531 34.19 15.88 6.65
C ASP A 531 35.49 16.25 7.40
N GLU A 532 36.65 16.13 6.75
CA GLU A 532 37.97 16.37 7.37
C GLU A 532 38.12 17.79 7.96
N ASP A 533 37.41 18.78 7.40
CA ASP A 533 37.37 20.17 7.83
C ASP A 533 36.26 20.49 8.85
N GLU A 534 35.36 19.55 9.10
CA GLU A 534 34.23 19.67 10.02
C GLU A 534 34.61 19.23 11.45
N LYS A 535 34.22 20.02 12.46
CA LYS A 535 34.44 19.66 13.87
C LYS A 535 33.18 19.10 14.49
N ARG A 536 33.30 17.92 15.11
CA ARG A 536 32.21 17.30 15.87
C ARG A 536 31.78 18.18 17.07
N PRO A 537 30.47 18.35 17.31
CA PRO A 537 29.98 19.02 18.52
C PRO A 537 30.37 18.27 19.80
N ILE A 538 30.91 19.00 20.77
CA ILE A 538 31.25 18.46 22.11
C ILE A 538 30.24 18.93 23.16
N LYS A 539 29.97 18.06 24.13
CA LYS A 539 29.08 18.38 25.24
C LYS A 539 29.69 19.51 26.09
N ALA A 540 28.96 20.61 26.27
CA ALA A 540 29.38 21.70 27.15
C ALA A 540 29.66 21.16 28.57
N LYS A 541 30.87 21.41 29.09
CA LYS A 541 31.20 21.09 30.50
C LYS A 541 30.27 21.91 31.39
N LYS A 542 29.45 21.25 32.21
CA LYS A 542 28.67 21.93 33.26
C LYS A 542 29.65 22.71 34.14
N ARG A 543 29.48 24.03 34.26
CA ARG A 543 30.10 24.81 35.35
C ARG A 543 29.74 24.11 36.66
N LYS A 544 30.76 23.73 37.45
CA LYS A 544 30.58 23.23 38.81
C LYS A 544 29.95 24.38 39.62
N THR A 545 28.66 24.30 39.90
CA THR A 545 28.07 25.03 41.03
C THR A 545 28.53 24.33 42.31
N ASP A 546 29.09 25.12 43.23
CA ASP A 546 29.65 24.66 44.49
C ASP A 546 28.67 23.84 45.32
N LYS A 547 29.21 22.80 45.97
CA LYS A 547 28.50 21.81 46.77
C LYS A 547 27.97 22.34 48.12
N SER A 548 28.01 23.65 48.38
CA SER A 548 27.58 24.24 49.65
C SER A 548 26.07 24.47 49.75
N ASP A 549 25.34 24.63 48.63
CA ASP A 549 23.93 25.08 48.69
C ASP A 549 22.88 23.97 48.72
N ILE A 550 23.29 22.71 48.56
CA ILE A 550 22.36 21.55 48.54
C ILE A 550 22.16 20.95 49.94
N ILE A 551 23.06 21.24 50.89
CA ILE A 551 23.02 20.69 52.25
C ILE A 551 21.88 21.30 53.08
N ASN A 552 21.45 22.54 52.79
CA ASN A 552 20.39 23.22 53.55
C ASN A 552 18.94 22.85 53.18
N LYS A 553 18.70 22.11 52.09
CA LYS A 553 17.32 21.76 51.67
C LYS A 553 16.92 20.31 51.94
N LYS A 554 17.84 19.46 52.41
CA LYS A 554 17.57 18.05 52.75
C LYS A 554 17.42 17.75 54.24
N ILE A 555 17.46 18.77 55.11
CA ILE A 555 17.32 18.65 56.59
C ILE A 555 15.94 19.11 57.10
N LYS A 556 14.94 19.26 56.23
CA LYS A 556 13.52 19.36 56.63
C LYS A 556 12.73 18.33 55.86
N MET A 557 12.02 17.45 56.56
CA MET A 557 11.17 16.34 56.08
C MET A 557 11.80 14.94 56.05
N VAL A 558 12.74 14.65 56.97
CA VAL A 558 12.83 13.32 57.59
C VAL A 558 12.77 13.50 59.10
N GLU A 559 11.56 13.68 59.62
CA GLU A 559 11.20 13.32 61.00
C GLU A 559 9.90 12.52 60.92
N SER A 560 9.89 11.38 61.62
CA SER A 560 8.87 10.32 61.69
C SER A 560 8.72 9.46 60.43
N GLY A 561 8.88 8.14 60.43
CA GLY A 561 9.19 7.20 61.49
C GLY A 561 9.13 5.79 60.91
N SER A 562 10.16 5.00 61.23
CA SER A 562 10.34 3.54 61.06
C SER A 562 9.09 2.70 61.41
N ARG A 563 8.86 1.46 60.92
CA ARG A 563 9.66 0.23 61.12
C ARG A 563 9.19 -0.91 60.16
N GLY A 564 10.06 -1.92 60.00
CA GLY A 564 9.91 -3.16 59.21
C GLY A 564 8.78 -4.11 59.67
N ASP A 565 8.61 -5.29 59.06
CA ASP A 565 9.63 -6.34 58.96
C ASP A 565 9.37 -7.35 57.83
N SER A 566 10.41 -8.10 57.49
CA SER A 566 10.50 -9.17 56.49
C SER A 566 10.00 -10.54 56.95
N SER A 567 9.52 -11.39 56.02
CA SER A 567 9.93 -12.81 55.93
C SER A 567 9.41 -13.49 54.67
N VAL A 568 10.20 -14.46 54.19
CA VAL A 568 10.07 -15.28 52.99
C VAL A 568 9.76 -16.72 53.42
N SER A 569 8.83 -17.42 52.74
CA SER A 569 8.91 -18.87 52.48
C SER A 569 7.82 -19.41 51.52
N THR A 570 8.28 -19.82 50.34
CA THR A 570 8.02 -21.06 49.56
C THR A 570 6.65 -21.80 49.55
N ASN A 571 6.17 -22.00 48.30
CA ASN A 571 5.58 -23.20 47.65
C ASN A 571 4.47 -24.03 48.33
N THR A 572 3.35 -24.20 47.61
CA THR A 572 2.85 -25.53 47.18
C THR A 572 1.84 -25.43 46.01
N ASN A 573 1.98 -26.39 45.09
CA ASN A 573 1.07 -26.70 43.99
C ASN A 573 -0.24 -27.32 44.52
N HIS A 574 -1.38 -26.97 43.92
CA HIS A 574 -2.56 -27.83 43.95
C HIS A 574 -3.14 -28.00 42.54
N SER A 575 -2.98 -29.22 42.04
CA SER A 575 -3.73 -29.83 40.94
C SER A 575 -5.14 -30.18 41.39
N THR A 576 -6.15 -29.93 40.56
CA THR A 576 -7.43 -30.64 40.60
C THR A 576 -7.87 -31.02 39.19
N LYS A 577 -7.98 -32.34 38.99
CA LYS A 577 -8.62 -33.01 37.85
C LYS A 577 -10.10 -33.26 38.16
N SER A 578 -10.81 -33.70 37.12
CA SER A 578 -12.08 -34.47 37.12
C SER A 578 -13.35 -33.60 36.91
N ASN A 579 -14.37 -33.96 36.12
CA ASN A 579 -14.75 -35.24 35.49
C ASN A 579 -15.67 -34.99 34.27
N PHE A 580 -15.63 -35.93 33.33
CA PHE A 580 -16.65 -36.13 32.28
C PHE A 580 -17.96 -36.64 32.91
N ALA A 581 -19.10 -36.19 32.37
CA ALA A 581 -20.39 -36.85 32.50
C ALA A 581 -21.10 -36.84 31.13
N THR A 582 -21.41 -38.03 30.64
CA THR A 582 -22.21 -38.33 29.44
C THR A 582 -23.70 -38.43 29.78
N SER A 583 -24.58 -37.84 28.97
CA SER A 583 -25.80 -38.46 28.39
C SER A 583 -26.77 -37.40 27.84
N GLY A 584 -27.40 -37.72 26.70
CA GLY A 584 -28.50 -36.95 26.11
C GLY A 584 -28.45 -36.92 24.59
N SER A 585 -29.04 -37.92 23.96
CA SER A 585 -29.19 -38.07 22.50
C SER A 585 -30.20 -37.07 21.93
N ASP A 586 -29.72 -36.12 21.13
CA ASP A 586 -30.53 -35.45 20.10
C ASP A 586 -29.73 -35.48 18.80
N SER A 587 -30.40 -35.89 17.73
CA SER A 587 -29.86 -36.08 16.38
C SER A 587 -29.01 -34.89 15.93
N LEU A 588 -27.70 -35.10 15.83
CA LEU A 588 -26.73 -34.11 15.36
C LEU A 588 -26.97 -33.80 13.88
N ASN A 589 -27.51 -32.61 13.60
CA ASN A 589 -27.50 -32.02 12.26
C ASN A 589 -26.07 -31.56 11.93
N VAL A 590 -25.44 -32.24 10.97
CA VAL A 590 -24.00 -32.15 10.61
C VAL A 590 -23.65 -30.88 9.79
N GLU A 591 -24.60 -29.97 9.58
CA GLU A 591 -24.44 -28.83 8.66
C GLU A 591 -23.58 -27.67 9.20
N ASP A 592 -23.36 -27.53 10.51
CA ASP A 592 -22.64 -26.38 11.11
C ASP A 592 -21.42 -26.76 11.97
N ILE A 593 -20.83 -27.94 11.78
CA ILE A 593 -19.57 -28.32 12.45
C ILE A 593 -18.39 -28.11 11.51
N ASP A 594 -17.86 -26.89 11.47
CA ASP A 594 -16.53 -26.63 10.91
C ASP A 594 -15.47 -26.98 11.98
N GLU A 595 -14.91 -28.18 11.92
CA GLU A 595 -13.81 -28.60 12.80
C GLU A 595 -12.47 -28.00 12.36
N VAL A 596 -11.51 -27.96 13.30
CA VAL A 596 -10.14 -27.46 13.08
C VAL A 596 -9.38 -28.48 12.22
N ASP A 597 -8.88 -28.05 11.08
CA ASP A 597 -8.06 -28.85 10.18
C ASP A 597 -6.66 -28.24 10.06
N ASP A 598 -5.67 -28.92 10.65
CA ASP A 598 -4.28 -28.44 10.76
C ASP A 598 -3.39 -28.88 9.56
N GLN A 599 -3.92 -29.63 8.59
CA GLN A 599 -3.10 -30.29 7.55
C GLN A 599 -2.57 -29.35 6.45
N GLY A 600 -3.01 -28.10 6.37
CA GLY A 600 -2.74 -27.21 5.24
C GLY A 600 -1.81 -26.02 5.49
N GLN A 601 -1.28 -25.85 6.72
CA GLN A 601 -0.50 -24.66 7.08
C GLN A 601 0.73 -24.44 6.18
N SER A 602 1.42 -25.51 5.74
CA SER A 602 2.60 -25.41 4.87
C SER A 602 2.29 -24.86 3.47
N ILE A 603 1.14 -25.21 2.89
CA ILE A 603 0.69 -24.74 1.57
C ILE A 603 0.27 -23.27 1.66
N LEU A 604 -0.43 -22.90 2.74
CA LEU A 604 -0.78 -21.51 3.02
C LEU A 604 0.47 -20.65 3.22
N MET A 605 1.50 -21.16 3.91
CA MET A 605 2.81 -20.49 4.02
C MET A 605 3.48 -20.30 2.65
N GLY A 606 3.39 -21.28 1.75
CA GLY A 606 3.93 -21.20 0.39
C GLY A 606 3.28 -20.09 -0.45
N ILE A 607 1.96 -19.94 -0.38
CA ILE A 607 1.22 -18.89 -1.09
C ILE A 607 1.45 -17.52 -0.44
N ILE A 608 1.42 -17.46 0.90
CA ILE A 608 1.52 -16.21 1.64
C ILE A 608 2.95 -15.64 1.66
N SER A 609 3.99 -16.48 1.64
CA SER A 609 5.39 -16.03 1.57
C SER A 609 5.73 -15.23 0.30
N GLN A 610 4.89 -15.34 -0.74
CA GLN A 610 5.03 -14.59 -2.00
C GLN A 610 4.38 -13.20 -1.93
N LEU A 611 3.72 -12.86 -0.82
CA LEU A 611 2.88 -11.68 -0.69
C LEU A 611 3.53 -10.61 0.19
N ARG A 612 3.32 -9.34 -0.18
CA ARG A 612 3.82 -8.18 0.57
C ARG A 612 2.69 -7.59 1.40
N PRO A 613 2.95 -7.05 2.61
CA PRO A 613 1.90 -6.35 3.37
C PRO A 613 1.25 -5.24 2.53
N GLY A 614 -0.07 -5.24 2.47
CA GLY A 614 -0.89 -4.38 1.62
C GLY A 614 -1.27 -4.99 0.26
N CYS A 615 -0.77 -6.17 -0.10
CA CYS A 615 -1.20 -6.89 -1.30
C CYS A 615 -2.70 -7.22 -1.23
N ASP A 616 -3.37 -6.97 -2.36
CA ASP A 616 -4.74 -7.40 -2.59
C ASP A 616 -4.76 -8.92 -2.79
N LEU A 617 -5.59 -9.60 -1.99
CA LEU A 617 -5.72 -11.07 -2.02
C LEU A 617 -6.84 -11.55 -2.96
N SER A 618 -7.60 -10.64 -3.58
CA SER A 618 -8.74 -10.99 -4.44
C SER A 618 -8.38 -11.86 -5.64
N ARG A 619 -7.12 -11.82 -6.09
CA ARG A 619 -6.60 -12.57 -7.25
C ARG A 619 -5.84 -13.85 -6.88
N ILE A 620 -5.83 -14.22 -5.61
CA ILE A 620 -5.07 -15.37 -5.11
C ILE A 620 -6.05 -16.45 -4.68
N THR A 621 -5.94 -17.60 -5.33
CA THR A 621 -6.74 -18.77 -4.97
C THR A 621 -6.26 -19.31 -3.63
N LEU A 622 -7.10 -19.14 -2.61
CA LEU A 622 -6.84 -19.70 -1.29
C LEU A 622 -7.10 -21.22 -1.29
N PRO A 623 -6.31 -22.00 -0.53
CA PRO A 623 -6.52 -23.45 -0.42
C PRO A 623 -7.91 -23.81 0.12
N THR A 624 -8.44 -24.97 -0.28
CA THR A 624 -9.81 -25.38 0.10
C THR A 624 -10.01 -25.65 1.57
N PHE A 625 -8.95 -26.02 2.31
CA PHE A 625 -9.07 -26.31 3.74
C PHE A 625 -9.42 -25.09 4.61
N ILE A 626 -9.26 -23.87 4.10
CA ILE A 626 -9.72 -22.64 4.79
C ILE A 626 -11.09 -22.16 4.33
N LEU A 627 -11.78 -22.92 3.46
CA LEU A 627 -13.10 -22.57 2.96
C LEU A 627 -14.21 -23.06 3.89
N GLU A 628 -15.23 -22.23 4.04
CA GLU A 628 -16.52 -22.56 4.63
C GLU A 628 -17.42 -23.19 3.57
N ARG A 629 -18.37 -24.03 3.99
CA ARG A 629 -19.38 -24.66 3.12
C ARG A 629 -20.54 -23.71 2.72
N LYS A 630 -20.28 -22.40 2.65
CA LYS A 630 -21.27 -21.37 2.27
C LYS A 630 -20.66 -20.39 1.28
N SER A 631 -21.45 -20.02 0.27
CA SER A 631 -21.15 -18.84 -0.56
C SER A 631 -21.30 -17.57 0.27
N MET A 632 -20.61 -16.49 -0.12
CA MET A 632 -20.81 -15.18 0.49
C MET A 632 -22.29 -14.75 0.41
N LEU A 633 -23.02 -15.10 -0.66
CA LEU A 633 -24.44 -14.75 -0.81
C LEU A 633 -25.32 -15.39 0.27
N GLU A 634 -24.99 -16.61 0.67
CA GLU A 634 -25.66 -17.33 1.77
C GLU A 634 -25.16 -16.82 3.13
N ARG A 635 -23.86 -16.54 3.26
CA ARG A 635 -23.21 -16.08 4.49
C ARG A 635 -23.80 -14.79 5.05
N ILE A 636 -24.26 -13.87 4.18
CA ILE A 636 -24.92 -12.62 4.57
C ILE A 636 -26.13 -12.89 5.47
N THR A 637 -26.86 -14.01 5.27
CA THR A 637 -28.04 -14.36 6.06
C THR A 637 -27.77 -14.55 7.55
N ASN A 638 -26.51 -14.76 7.97
CA ASN A 638 -26.13 -14.80 9.38
C ASN A 638 -26.50 -13.49 10.11
N GLN A 639 -26.49 -12.35 9.40
CA GLN A 639 -26.86 -11.04 9.94
C GLN A 639 -28.38 -10.85 10.12
N LEU A 640 -29.19 -11.84 9.75
CA LEU A 640 -30.66 -11.75 9.68
C LEU A 640 -31.38 -12.77 10.59
N GLN A 641 -30.65 -13.53 11.42
CA GLN A 641 -31.22 -14.66 12.17
C GLN A 641 -31.86 -14.29 13.53
N GLN A 642 -32.12 -13.01 13.78
CA GLN A 642 -32.82 -12.53 15.00
C GLN A 642 -34.03 -11.65 14.64
N PRO A 643 -34.96 -12.13 13.79
CA PRO A 643 -36.07 -11.31 13.29
C PRO A 643 -37.03 -10.84 14.39
N ASP A 644 -37.11 -11.55 15.52
CA ASP A 644 -37.93 -11.20 16.69
C ASP A 644 -37.55 -9.83 17.29
N ILE A 645 -36.24 -9.54 17.40
CA ILE A 645 -35.77 -8.23 17.91
C ILE A 645 -36.11 -7.12 16.91
N LEU A 646 -36.04 -7.42 15.61
CA LEU A 646 -36.36 -6.46 14.56
C LEU A 646 -37.87 -6.18 14.50
N ILE A 647 -38.70 -7.20 14.65
CA ILE A 647 -40.16 -7.08 14.78
C ILE A 647 -40.53 -6.29 16.05
N GLN A 648 -39.80 -6.50 17.16
CA GLN A 648 -39.98 -5.69 18.35
C GLN A 648 -39.64 -4.21 18.07
N ALA A 649 -38.58 -3.94 17.31
CA ALA A 649 -38.16 -2.58 16.97
C ALA A 649 -39.25 -1.85 16.17
N VAL A 650 -39.78 -2.44 15.10
CA VAL A 650 -40.82 -1.79 14.27
C VAL A 650 -42.11 -1.54 15.05
N ASN A 651 -42.43 -2.39 16.04
CA ASN A 651 -43.61 -2.21 16.89
C ASN A 651 -43.39 -1.25 18.08
N THR A 652 -42.20 -0.66 18.22
CA THR A 652 -41.86 0.26 19.31
C THR A 652 -42.12 1.71 18.89
N ASN A 653 -43.00 2.41 19.61
CA ASN A 653 -43.38 3.79 19.29
C ASN A 653 -42.27 4.82 19.63
N ASP A 654 -41.62 4.69 20.79
CA ASP A 654 -40.56 5.62 21.18
C ASP A 654 -39.35 5.47 20.26
N ARG A 655 -38.90 6.58 19.65
CA ARG A 655 -37.86 6.58 18.63
C ARG A 655 -36.50 6.17 19.18
N LEU A 656 -36.17 6.57 20.41
CA LEU A 656 -34.91 6.20 21.04
C LEU A 656 -34.92 4.72 21.42
N GLU A 657 -35.98 4.22 22.05
CA GLU A 657 -36.13 2.80 22.37
C GLU A 657 -36.11 1.92 21.11
N ARG A 658 -36.76 2.36 20.04
CA ARG A 658 -36.69 1.72 18.73
C ARG A 658 -35.27 1.70 18.16
N PHE A 659 -34.55 2.83 18.21
CA PHE A 659 -33.15 2.87 17.79
C PHE A 659 -32.27 1.93 18.63
N LEU A 660 -32.49 1.84 19.95
CA LEU A 660 -31.80 0.88 20.82
C LEU A 660 -32.05 -0.57 20.37
N LEU A 661 -33.27 -0.90 19.95
CA LEU A 661 -33.64 -2.23 19.45
C LEU A 661 -33.02 -2.52 18.08
N VAL A 662 -32.93 -1.54 17.17
CA VAL A 662 -32.21 -1.68 15.89
C VAL A 662 -30.72 -1.96 16.14
N VAL A 663 -30.09 -1.21 17.04
CA VAL A 663 -28.69 -1.46 17.44
C VAL A 663 -28.56 -2.85 18.08
N LYS A 664 -29.51 -3.25 18.93
CA LYS A 664 -29.52 -4.56 19.58
C LYS A 664 -29.64 -5.70 18.58
N TRP A 665 -30.55 -5.60 17.62
CA TRP A 665 -30.77 -6.58 16.54
C TRP A 665 -29.50 -6.74 15.69
N TYR A 666 -28.89 -5.64 15.29
CA TYR A 666 -27.72 -5.73 14.44
C TYR A 666 -26.51 -6.29 15.20
N MET A 667 -26.34 -5.90 16.47
CA MET A 667 -25.30 -6.45 17.34
C MET A 667 -25.52 -7.91 17.71
N SER A 668 -26.77 -8.36 17.81
CA SER A 668 -27.10 -9.74 18.21
C SER A 668 -26.74 -10.78 17.16
N CYS A 669 -26.45 -10.40 15.91
CA CYS A 669 -26.18 -11.38 14.85
C CYS A 669 -24.68 -11.69 14.65
N TRP A 670 -23.76 -10.85 15.14
CA TRP A 670 -22.32 -11.02 14.88
C TRP A 670 -21.68 -12.24 15.55
N HIS A 671 -22.28 -12.77 16.61
CA HIS A 671 -21.84 -14.03 17.24
C HIS A 671 -22.11 -15.27 16.36
N ILE A 672 -22.95 -15.14 15.33
CA ILE A 672 -23.30 -16.19 14.36
C ILE A 672 -22.19 -16.24 13.30
N ALA A 673 -21.03 -16.71 13.74
CA ALA A 673 -19.80 -16.80 12.98
C ALA A 673 -19.23 -18.24 13.08
N PRO A 674 -18.35 -18.66 12.15
CA PRO A 674 -17.81 -20.01 12.14
C PRO A 674 -16.87 -20.15 13.34
N LYS A 675 -16.90 -21.33 13.96
CA LYS A 675 -16.08 -21.61 15.15
C LYS A 675 -14.58 -21.68 14.82
N ALA A 676 -14.25 -22.02 13.57
CA ALA A 676 -12.91 -22.00 13.01
C ALA A 676 -12.72 -20.81 12.05
N VAL A 677 -11.47 -20.46 11.74
CA VAL A 677 -11.15 -19.41 10.78
C VAL A 677 -11.38 -19.91 9.36
N LYS A 678 -12.62 -19.77 8.90
CA LYS A 678 -13.07 -20.17 7.57
C LYS A 678 -13.52 -18.96 6.78
N LYS A 679 -13.27 -18.99 5.47
CA LYS A 679 -13.67 -17.98 4.49
C LYS A 679 -14.79 -18.54 3.62
N PRO A 680 -15.89 -17.81 3.37
CA PRO A 680 -16.91 -18.26 2.44
C PRO A 680 -16.37 -18.39 1.00
N LEU A 681 -17.06 -19.21 0.21
CA LEU A 681 -16.84 -19.33 -1.23
C LEU A 681 -17.07 -17.96 -1.89
N ASN A 682 -16.20 -17.59 -2.83
CA ASN A 682 -16.33 -16.34 -3.57
C ASN A 682 -17.44 -16.51 -4.61
N PRO A 683 -18.49 -15.69 -4.60
CA PRO A 683 -19.55 -15.88 -5.57
C PRO A 683 -19.08 -15.57 -6.99
N ILE A 684 -19.56 -16.33 -7.96
CA ILE A 684 -19.32 -16.07 -9.39
C ILE A 684 -20.34 -15.05 -9.92
N LEU A 685 -20.00 -14.36 -11.01
CA LEU A 685 -20.92 -13.38 -11.61
C LEU A 685 -22.24 -14.02 -12.05
N GLY A 686 -23.37 -13.48 -11.60
CA GLY A 686 -24.71 -14.05 -11.85
C GLY A 686 -25.12 -15.20 -10.92
N GLU A 687 -24.26 -15.61 -9.99
CA GLU A 687 -24.67 -16.45 -8.87
C GLU A 687 -25.74 -15.73 -8.05
N TYR A 688 -26.75 -16.47 -7.59
CA TYR A 688 -27.80 -15.95 -6.73
C TYR A 688 -28.14 -16.91 -5.59
N PHE A 689 -28.72 -16.40 -4.50
CA PHE A 689 -29.19 -17.23 -3.39
C PHE A 689 -30.58 -16.79 -2.96
N THR A 690 -31.49 -17.75 -2.74
CA THR A 690 -32.84 -17.50 -2.21
C THR A 690 -33.07 -18.30 -0.94
N CYS A 691 -33.71 -17.69 0.06
CA CYS A 691 -34.16 -18.39 1.24
C CYS A 691 -35.33 -17.68 1.93
N TYR A 692 -35.95 -18.36 2.89
CA TYR A 692 -37.08 -17.83 3.64
C TYR A 692 -37.02 -18.25 5.12
N TRP A 693 -37.81 -17.58 5.95
CA TRP A 693 -38.02 -17.93 7.35
C TRP A 693 -39.51 -18.04 7.63
N ASP A 694 -39.90 -19.08 8.38
CA ASP A 694 -41.21 -19.13 9.02
C ASP A 694 -41.06 -18.51 10.41
N LEU A 695 -41.72 -17.37 10.62
CA LEU A 695 -41.59 -16.58 11.84
C LEU A 695 -42.52 -17.14 12.95
N PRO A 696 -42.19 -16.95 14.24
CA PRO A 696 -42.96 -17.53 15.35
C PRO A 696 -44.43 -17.09 15.42
N ASP A 697 -44.76 -15.95 14.81
CA ASP A 697 -46.12 -15.39 14.75
C ASP A 697 -46.93 -15.89 13.53
N GLY A 698 -46.37 -16.80 12.74
CA GLY A 698 -47.00 -17.36 11.54
C GLY A 698 -46.79 -16.53 10.26
N THR A 699 -46.05 -15.42 10.33
CA THR A 699 -45.65 -14.64 9.15
C THR A 699 -44.38 -15.21 8.51
N GLN A 700 -43.97 -14.67 7.36
CA GLN A 700 -42.78 -15.14 6.64
C GLN A 700 -41.83 -14.01 6.27
N ALA A 701 -40.55 -14.33 6.24
CA ALA A 701 -39.51 -13.44 5.72
C ALA A 701 -38.87 -14.05 4.47
N PHE A 702 -38.46 -13.23 3.52
CA PHE A 702 -37.86 -13.66 2.25
C PHE A 702 -36.53 -12.93 2.02
N TYR A 703 -35.51 -13.65 1.55
CA TYR A 703 -34.19 -13.12 1.23
C TYR A 703 -33.73 -13.56 -0.15
N VAL A 704 -33.19 -12.61 -0.92
CA VAL A 704 -32.53 -12.88 -2.20
C VAL A 704 -31.26 -12.06 -2.33
N ALA A 705 -30.22 -12.67 -2.91
CA ALA A 705 -28.98 -11.98 -3.25
C ALA A 705 -28.45 -12.41 -4.61
N GLU A 706 -27.69 -11.53 -5.26
CA GLU A 706 -27.04 -11.78 -6.54
C GLU A 706 -25.64 -11.17 -6.57
N GLN A 707 -24.68 -11.86 -7.16
CA GLN A 707 -23.36 -11.31 -7.45
C GLN A 707 -23.44 -10.38 -8.67
N THR A 708 -23.55 -9.08 -8.42
CA THR A 708 -23.79 -8.06 -9.45
C THR A 708 -22.50 -7.56 -10.11
N SER A 709 -21.33 -7.74 -9.47
CA SER A 709 -20.02 -7.44 -10.09
C SER A 709 -18.94 -8.39 -9.57
N HIS A 710 -17.95 -8.73 -10.40
CA HIS A 710 -16.84 -9.62 -10.01
C HIS A 710 -15.52 -8.86 -9.75
N HIS A 711 -15.26 -7.75 -10.45
CA HIS A 711 -14.04 -6.95 -10.29
C HIS A 711 -14.35 -5.44 -10.31
N PRO A 712 -14.58 -4.80 -9.14
CA PRO A 712 -14.51 -5.37 -7.78
C PRO A 712 -15.68 -6.34 -7.45
N PRO A 713 -15.50 -7.27 -6.50
CA PRO A 713 -16.56 -8.20 -6.11
C PRO A 713 -17.65 -7.45 -5.34
N LYS A 714 -18.87 -7.44 -5.87
CA LYS A 714 -20.04 -6.81 -5.26
C LYS A 714 -21.21 -7.78 -5.25
N SER A 715 -21.82 -7.93 -4.08
CA SER A 715 -23.04 -8.73 -3.88
C SER A 715 -24.17 -7.80 -3.43
N SER A 716 -25.24 -7.75 -4.20
CA SER A 716 -26.46 -7.02 -3.84
C SER A 716 -27.45 -7.98 -3.20
N TYR A 717 -28.13 -7.55 -2.15
CA TYR A 717 -29.12 -8.38 -1.45
C TYR A 717 -30.34 -7.58 -1.03
N PHE A 718 -31.45 -8.31 -0.89
CA PHE A 718 -32.77 -7.82 -0.52
C PHE A 718 -33.38 -8.79 0.50
N TYR A 719 -33.99 -8.25 1.55
CA TYR A 719 -34.76 -8.98 2.54
C TYR A 719 -36.04 -8.24 2.89
N ILE A 720 -37.13 -8.96 3.11
CA ILE A 720 -38.42 -8.37 3.44
C ILE A 720 -39.23 -9.27 4.39
N ILE A 721 -39.94 -8.63 5.32
CA ILE A 721 -41.04 -9.21 6.10
C ILE A 721 -42.29 -8.40 5.76
N PRO A 722 -43.08 -8.83 4.76
CA PRO A 722 -44.20 -8.03 4.24
C PRO A 722 -45.22 -7.65 5.32
N GLU A 723 -45.58 -8.59 6.19
CA GLU A 723 -46.62 -8.39 7.22
C GLU A 723 -46.21 -7.41 8.32
N HIS A 724 -44.91 -7.16 8.48
CA HIS A 724 -44.39 -6.22 9.48
C HIS A 724 -43.90 -4.90 8.86
N GLY A 725 -44.00 -4.74 7.53
CA GLY A 725 -43.50 -3.55 6.84
C GLY A 725 -41.98 -3.36 6.99
N ILE A 726 -41.22 -4.45 7.13
CA ILE A 726 -39.77 -4.42 7.29
C ILE A 726 -39.10 -4.75 5.97
N ARG A 727 -38.20 -3.89 5.50
CA ARG A 727 -37.39 -4.10 4.30
C ARG A 727 -35.92 -3.81 4.56
N ILE A 728 -35.05 -4.62 3.98
CA ILE A 728 -33.61 -4.43 4.00
C ILE A 728 -33.07 -4.53 2.58
N ASP A 729 -32.31 -3.53 2.16
CA ASP A 729 -31.54 -3.52 0.92
C ASP A 729 -30.07 -3.35 1.28
N GLY A 730 -29.16 -4.04 0.61
CA GLY A 730 -27.75 -3.87 0.92
C GLY A 730 -26.77 -4.28 -0.15
N LEU A 731 -25.54 -3.83 0.08
CA LEU A 731 -24.38 -4.08 -0.75
C LEU A 731 -23.25 -4.62 0.14
N VAL A 732 -22.62 -5.72 -0.27
CA VAL A 732 -21.37 -6.21 0.31
C VAL A 732 -20.26 -6.12 -0.73
N GLU A 733 -19.18 -5.42 -0.39
CA GLU A 733 -17.97 -5.25 -1.20
C GLU A 733 -16.74 -5.66 -0.38
N PRO A 734 -16.39 -6.96 -0.31
CA PRO A 734 -15.27 -7.42 0.49
C PRO A 734 -13.94 -7.12 -0.22
N LYS A 735 -13.03 -6.41 0.47
CA LYS A 735 -11.66 -6.15 0.00
C LYS A 735 -10.64 -6.86 0.85
N SER A 736 -10.10 -7.95 0.33
CA SER A 736 -9.11 -8.76 1.05
C SER A 736 -7.72 -8.13 1.00
N ARG A 737 -7.06 -8.02 2.16
CA ARG A 737 -5.71 -7.46 2.32
C ARG A 737 -4.82 -8.41 3.12
N PHE A 738 -3.60 -8.58 2.65
CA PHE A 738 -2.55 -9.23 3.43
C PHE A 738 -1.87 -8.21 4.35
N LEU A 739 -1.76 -8.49 5.65
CA LEU A 739 -1.20 -7.59 6.67
C LEU A 739 0.06 -8.16 7.34
N GLY A 740 0.74 -9.14 6.72
CA GLY A 740 1.87 -9.86 7.33
C GLY A 740 1.38 -11.09 8.09
N ASN A 741 1.44 -11.12 9.42
CA ASN A 741 0.91 -12.25 10.19
C ASN A 741 -0.62 -12.24 10.35
N SER A 742 -1.32 -11.54 9.47
CA SER A 742 -2.79 -11.49 9.45
C SER A 742 -3.28 -11.29 8.01
N THR A 743 -4.44 -11.85 7.68
CA THR A 743 -5.25 -11.36 6.55
C THR A 743 -6.44 -10.59 7.08
N ALA A 744 -6.90 -9.59 6.35
CA ALA A 744 -8.11 -8.86 6.66
C ALA A 744 -9.05 -8.86 5.45
N ALA A 745 -10.36 -8.98 5.68
CA ALA A 745 -11.39 -8.61 4.72
C ALA A 745 -11.99 -7.29 5.19
N MET A 746 -11.73 -6.23 4.43
CA MET A 746 -12.36 -4.93 4.64
C MET A 746 -13.77 -5.02 4.08
N MET A 747 -14.76 -4.93 4.95
CA MET A 747 -16.16 -5.13 4.59
C MET A 747 -16.75 -3.78 4.19
N GLU A 748 -16.52 -3.39 2.93
CA GLU A 748 -17.14 -2.19 2.36
C GLU A 748 -18.58 -2.50 1.90
N GLY A 749 -19.35 -1.44 1.64
CA GLY A 749 -20.79 -1.54 1.39
C GLY A 749 -21.63 -1.29 2.66
N LEU A 750 -22.89 -0.94 2.46
CA LEU A 750 -23.80 -0.52 3.53
C LEU A 750 -25.14 -1.25 3.40
N THR A 751 -25.75 -1.51 4.55
CA THR A 751 -27.12 -2.01 4.66
C THR A 751 -28.06 -0.85 4.90
N LYS A 752 -29.19 -0.82 4.22
CA LYS A 752 -30.31 0.06 4.51
C LYS A 752 -31.47 -0.75 5.07
N LEU A 753 -31.82 -0.52 6.33
CA LEU A 753 -33.04 -1.03 6.96
C LEU A 753 -34.14 0.02 6.84
N THR A 754 -35.33 -0.35 6.40
CA THR A 754 -36.49 0.53 6.24
C THR A 754 -37.70 -0.07 6.96
N PHE A 755 -38.37 0.76 7.77
CA PHE A 755 -39.68 0.47 8.35
C PHE A 755 -40.74 1.25 7.58
N PHE A 756 -41.46 0.56 6.71
CA PHE A 756 -42.45 1.17 5.82
C PHE A 756 -43.64 1.79 6.54
N ASN A 757 -44.06 1.15 7.63
CA ASN A 757 -45.20 1.56 8.45
C ASN A 757 -44.88 2.71 9.42
N ILE A 758 -43.64 3.20 9.47
CA ILE A 758 -43.24 4.33 10.31
C ILE A 758 -42.79 5.47 9.41
N ILE A 759 -43.49 6.60 9.46
CA ILE A 759 -43.09 7.80 8.73
C ILE A 759 -42.23 8.68 9.64
N ASP A 760 -41.04 9.00 9.16
CA ASP A 760 -40.15 9.96 9.78
C ASP A 760 -40.70 11.38 9.59
N LYS A 761 -40.92 12.09 10.70
CA LYS A 761 -41.49 13.44 10.68
C LYS A 761 -40.55 14.48 10.07
N ASN A 762 -39.24 14.25 10.11
CA ASN A 762 -38.23 15.18 9.63
C ASN A 762 -38.05 15.06 8.11
N THR A 763 -38.18 13.85 7.55
CA THR A 763 -37.97 13.60 6.12
C THR A 763 -39.27 13.42 5.33
N GLY A 764 -40.37 13.10 6.01
CA GLY A 764 -41.65 12.74 5.36
C GLY A 764 -41.61 11.40 4.63
N GLN A 765 -40.55 10.60 4.83
CA GLN A 765 -40.33 9.29 4.20
C GLN A 765 -40.41 8.17 5.25
N PRO A 766 -40.50 6.90 4.84
CA PRO A 766 -40.33 5.77 5.74
C PRO A 766 -39.04 5.88 6.57
N GLU A 767 -39.15 5.62 7.88
CA GLU A 767 -38.01 5.65 8.78
C GLU A 767 -37.01 4.57 8.38
N SER A 768 -35.78 5.01 8.14
CA SER A 768 -34.70 4.12 7.70
C SER A 768 -33.39 4.36 8.42
N TYR A 769 -32.56 3.32 8.41
CA TYR A 769 -31.27 3.25 9.09
C TYR A 769 -30.19 2.76 8.12
N THR A 770 -29.02 3.37 8.20
CA THR A 770 -27.81 2.93 7.48
C THR A 770 -26.89 2.20 8.44
N LEU A 771 -26.48 0.99 8.08
CA LEU A 771 -25.67 0.08 8.91
C LEU A 771 -24.39 -0.30 8.16
N SER A 772 -23.22 -0.05 8.77
CA SER A 772 -21.93 -0.55 8.29
C SER A 772 -21.55 -1.86 8.97
N GLN A 773 -20.56 -2.57 8.42
CA GLN A 773 -20.08 -3.84 8.95
C GLN A 773 -18.70 -3.67 9.61
N PRO A 774 -18.35 -4.46 10.64
CA PRO A 774 -16.99 -4.51 11.15
C PRO A 774 -16.10 -5.25 10.14
N ASN A 775 -14.81 -4.93 10.16
CA ASN A 775 -13.83 -5.64 9.34
C ASN A 775 -13.46 -6.99 9.97
N MET A 776 -13.14 -7.97 9.13
CA MET A 776 -12.84 -9.33 9.57
C MET A 776 -11.33 -9.58 9.46
N TYR A 777 -10.74 -10.16 10.49
CA TYR A 777 -9.31 -10.44 10.57
C TYR A 777 -9.06 -11.92 10.86
N ALA A 778 -8.23 -12.57 10.04
CA ALA A 778 -7.61 -13.84 10.37
C ALA A 778 -6.19 -13.56 10.88
N ARG A 779 -5.97 -13.72 12.19
CA ARG A 779 -4.69 -13.54 12.89
C ARG A 779 -3.92 -14.85 12.96
N GLY A 780 -2.60 -14.79 13.03
CA GLY A 780 -1.77 -15.98 13.25
C GLY A 780 -1.68 -16.91 12.03
N ILE A 781 -1.88 -16.36 10.83
CA ILE A 781 -1.83 -17.11 9.56
C ILE A 781 -0.41 -17.57 9.19
N LEU A 782 0.63 -16.90 9.68
CA LEU A 782 2.02 -17.26 9.43
C LEU A 782 2.69 -17.85 10.67
N PHE A 783 2.44 -17.26 11.85
CA PHE A 783 3.03 -17.67 13.12
C PHE A 783 2.04 -17.43 14.28
N GLY A 784 1.94 -18.39 15.19
CA GLY A 784 0.95 -18.37 16.29
C GLY A 784 -0.33 -19.17 15.95
N GLY A 785 -1.29 -19.21 16.87
CA GLY A 785 -2.57 -19.90 16.62
C GLY A 785 -3.47 -19.08 15.69
N LEU A 786 -4.06 -19.73 14.68
CA LEU A 786 -4.99 -19.12 13.75
C LEU A 786 -6.26 -18.66 14.50
N LYS A 787 -6.61 -17.38 14.40
CA LYS A 787 -7.75 -16.79 15.13
C LYS A 787 -8.56 -15.84 14.27
N PHE A 788 -9.87 -15.89 14.45
CA PHE A 788 -10.81 -14.95 13.86
C PHE A 788 -11.05 -13.78 14.82
N GLU A 789 -10.96 -12.56 14.32
CA GLU A 789 -11.33 -11.34 15.06
C GLU A 789 -12.20 -10.45 14.18
N LEU A 790 -13.22 -9.85 14.78
CA LEU A 790 -13.89 -8.67 14.23
C LEU A 790 -13.17 -7.42 14.74
N GLY A 791 -13.04 -6.41 13.89
CA GLY A 791 -12.29 -5.19 14.19
C GLY A 791 -12.88 -3.94 13.59
N ASP A 792 -12.37 -2.81 14.07
CA ASP A 792 -12.73 -1.45 13.65
C ASP A 792 -14.17 -1.04 14.02
N HIS A 793 -14.63 0.08 13.47
CA HIS A 793 -15.89 0.73 13.84
C HIS A 793 -17.07 0.18 13.03
N LEU A 794 -18.13 -0.21 13.74
CA LEU A 794 -19.46 -0.45 13.21
C LEU A 794 -20.33 0.77 13.49
N LEU A 795 -20.95 1.30 12.44
CA LEU A 795 -21.72 2.54 12.46
C LEU A 795 -23.19 2.24 12.14
N ILE A 796 -24.09 2.75 12.96
CA ILE A 796 -25.54 2.70 12.72
C ILE A 796 -26.09 4.13 12.81
N LYS A 797 -26.77 4.59 11.76
CA LYS A 797 -27.33 5.96 11.71
C LYS A 797 -28.80 5.94 11.33
N THR A 798 -29.61 6.82 11.90
CA THR A 798 -30.93 7.15 11.34
C THR A 798 -30.76 8.01 10.08
N SER A 799 -31.71 7.92 9.16
CA SER A 799 -31.72 8.69 7.90
C SER A 799 -31.69 10.20 8.10
N ASP A 800 -32.33 10.71 9.16
CA ASP A 800 -32.29 12.13 9.54
C ASP A 800 -31.07 12.51 10.38
N SER A 801 -30.17 11.57 10.67
CA SER A 801 -29.01 11.73 11.56
C SER A 801 -29.32 12.14 13.02
N SER A 802 -30.58 12.05 13.48
CA SER A 802 -30.95 12.36 14.86
C SER A 802 -30.33 11.42 15.90
N TYR A 803 -30.14 10.15 15.53
CA TYR A 803 -29.46 9.16 16.37
C TYR A 803 -28.35 8.44 15.62
N PHE A 804 -27.27 8.18 16.37
CA PHE A 804 -26.06 7.58 15.86
C PHE A 804 -25.48 6.61 16.89
N ALA A 805 -25.03 5.44 16.43
CA ALA A 805 -24.24 4.51 17.22
C ALA A 805 -22.89 4.28 16.54
N ASP A 806 -21.82 4.39 17.33
CA ASP A 806 -20.46 4.07 16.93
C ASP A 806 -19.91 3.02 17.91
N ILE A 807 -19.71 1.80 17.41
CA ILE A 807 -19.29 0.64 18.19
C ILE A 807 -17.95 0.12 17.65
N GLU A 808 -16.90 0.31 18.43
CA GLU A 808 -15.57 -0.23 18.14
C GLU A 808 -15.52 -1.71 18.51
N PHE A 809 -15.28 -2.56 17.51
CA PHE A 809 -14.83 -3.93 17.71
C PHE A 809 -13.33 -3.91 17.95
N LYS A 810 -12.92 -4.17 19.19
CA LYS A 810 -11.51 -4.07 19.58
C LYS A 810 -10.76 -5.31 19.13
N THR A 811 -9.80 -5.11 18.25
CA THR A 811 -8.78 -6.13 17.97
C THR A 811 -7.79 -6.18 19.12
N LYS A 812 -7.23 -7.37 19.41
CA LYS A 812 -6.33 -7.51 20.54
C LYS A 812 -4.99 -6.79 20.27
N GLY A 813 -4.62 -5.86 21.13
CA GLY A 813 -3.27 -5.28 21.16
C GLY A 813 -2.21 -6.29 21.64
N PHE A 814 -0.98 -6.17 21.14
CA PHE A 814 0.10 -7.16 21.36
C PHE A 814 0.61 -7.29 22.81
N ILE A 815 0.26 -6.37 23.72
CA ILE A 815 0.82 -6.32 25.10
C ILE A 815 -0.17 -6.86 26.14
N SER A 816 -1.44 -6.49 26.04
CA SER A 816 -2.53 -7.00 26.87
C SER A 816 -3.88 -6.60 26.23
N GLY A 817 -4.94 -7.33 26.59
CA GLY A 817 -6.28 -7.12 26.04
C GLY A 817 -7.06 -8.42 25.99
N SER A 818 -8.36 -8.33 26.23
CA SER A 818 -9.28 -9.46 26.06
C SER A 818 -9.74 -9.53 24.61
N TYR A 819 -9.88 -10.73 24.07
CA TYR A 819 -10.44 -10.94 22.73
C TYR A 819 -11.92 -10.56 22.71
N ASN A 820 -12.40 -10.22 21.51
CA ASN A 820 -13.81 -10.00 21.19
C ASN A 820 -14.49 -8.85 21.94
N VAL A 821 -13.70 -7.95 22.53
CA VAL A 821 -14.23 -6.81 23.29
C VAL A 821 -14.85 -5.79 22.34
N ILE A 822 -15.98 -5.24 22.73
CA ILE A 822 -16.59 -4.08 22.09
C ILE A 822 -16.63 -2.89 23.05
N GLN A 823 -16.54 -1.69 22.51
CA GLN A 823 -16.87 -0.47 23.23
C GLN A 823 -17.48 0.54 22.26
N GLY A 824 -18.58 1.16 22.65
CA GLY A 824 -19.24 2.13 21.79
C GLY A 824 -20.20 3.01 22.54
N PHE A 825 -20.75 3.98 21.81
CA PHE A 825 -21.74 4.90 22.34
C PHE A 825 -22.93 5.00 21.40
N ILE A 826 -24.10 5.20 22.01
CA ILE A 826 -25.31 5.65 21.33
C ILE A 826 -25.51 7.11 21.70
N GLU A 827 -25.62 7.95 20.68
CA GLU A 827 -25.57 9.40 20.77
C GLU A 827 -26.73 10.02 19.99
N ASN A 828 -27.10 11.23 20.38
CA ASN A 828 -27.87 12.15 19.55
C ASN A 828 -26.99 13.35 19.17
N GLU A 829 -27.54 14.31 18.43
CA GLU A 829 -26.80 15.51 17.98
C GLU A 829 -26.13 16.33 19.10
N HIS A 830 -26.56 16.16 20.36
CA HIS A 830 -26.13 16.99 21.47
C HIS A 830 -25.26 16.26 22.49
N SER A 831 -25.42 14.94 22.64
CA SER A 831 -24.87 14.21 23.79
C SER A 831 -24.82 12.71 23.60
N LYS A 832 -23.93 12.07 24.37
CA LYS A 832 -23.89 10.61 24.53
C LYS A 832 -24.99 10.17 25.49
N LEU A 833 -25.84 9.25 25.04
CA LEU A 833 -27.00 8.76 25.78
C LEU A 833 -26.71 7.44 26.49
N TYR A 834 -26.09 6.49 25.77
CA TYR A 834 -25.73 5.18 26.30
C TYR A 834 -24.30 4.80 25.92
N GLU A 835 -23.68 3.99 26.77
CA GLU A 835 -22.42 3.30 26.50
C GLU A 835 -22.69 1.80 26.36
N ILE A 836 -22.16 1.18 25.31
CA ILE A 836 -22.21 -0.26 25.07
C ILE A 836 -20.81 -0.83 25.30
N THR A 837 -20.73 -1.87 26.13
CA THR A 837 -19.47 -2.57 26.45
C THR A 837 -19.70 -4.08 26.50
N GLY A 838 -18.63 -4.85 26.60
CA GLY A 838 -18.70 -6.31 26.80
C GLY A 838 -18.00 -7.03 25.66
N LYS A 839 -18.48 -8.22 25.31
CA LYS A 839 -17.92 -9.02 24.22
C LYS A 839 -18.99 -9.42 23.21
N TRP A 840 -18.71 -9.25 21.93
CA TRP A 840 -19.68 -9.47 20.85
C TRP A 840 -20.12 -10.93 20.69
N ASN A 841 -19.37 -11.89 21.25
CA ASN A 841 -19.67 -13.31 21.22
C ASN A 841 -20.05 -13.92 22.59
N GLU A 842 -20.12 -13.11 23.65
CA GLU A 842 -20.50 -13.54 25.00
C GLU A 842 -21.67 -12.65 25.50
N VAL A 843 -21.41 -11.80 26.49
CA VAL A 843 -22.40 -10.86 27.04
C VAL A 843 -22.02 -9.44 26.66
N MET A 844 -23.00 -8.71 26.14
CA MET A 844 -22.94 -7.27 25.88
C MET A 844 -23.80 -6.54 26.92
N GLU A 845 -23.29 -5.42 27.42
CA GLU A 845 -23.92 -4.58 28.44
C GLU A 845 -24.20 -3.19 27.89
N ILE A 846 -25.27 -2.57 28.37
CA ILE A 846 -25.62 -1.19 28.06
C ILE A 846 -25.73 -0.40 29.36
N LYS A 847 -25.13 0.80 29.37
CA LYS A 847 -25.17 1.73 30.50
C LYS A 847 -25.83 3.02 30.08
N ASN A 848 -26.90 3.40 30.78
CA ASN A 848 -27.52 4.70 30.60
C ASN A 848 -26.64 5.78 31.24
N LEU A 849 -26.16 6.74 30.46
CA LEU A 849 -25.19 7.73 30.92
C LEU A 849 -25.80 8.80 31.84
N LYS A 850 -27.12 8.99 31.79
CA LYS A 850 -27.86 9.90 32.67
C LYS A 850 -28.11 9.27 34.05
N THR A 851 -28.61 8.03 34.10
CA THR A 851 -28.95 7.35 35.37
C THR A 851 -27.80 6.54 35.96
N LYS A 852 -26.73 6.32 35.19
CA LYS A 852 -25.57 5.45 35.51
C LYS A 852 -25.94 3.97 35.75
N LYS A 853 -27.16 3.55 35.44
CA LYS A 853 -27.61 2.15 35.53
C LYS A 853 -27.07 1.34 34.36
N THR A 854 -26.45 0.20 34.67
CA THR A 854 -26.00 -0.81 33.70
C THR A 854 -26.97 -1.99 33.70
N SER A 855 -27.25 -2.54 32.52
CA SER A 855 -28.03 -3.76 32.34
C SER A 855 -27.47 -4.59 31.18
N ILE A 856 -27.82 -5.88 31.12
CA ILE A 856 -27.50 -6.73 29.98
C ILE A 856 -28.20 -6.19 28.74
N PHE A 857 -27.42 -5.90 27.69
CA PHE A 857 -27.93 -5.49 26.39
C PHE A 857 -28.34 -6.72 25.58
N PHE A 858 -27.44 -7.70 25.47
CA PHE A 858 -27.67 -8.98 24.80
C PHE A 858 -26.75 -10.08 25.37
N ASP A 859 -27.29 -11.29 25.49
CA ASP A 859 -26.60 -12.47 26.04
C ASP A 859 -26.55 -13.56 24.96
N CYS A 860 -25.39 -13.72 24.32
CA CYS A 860 -25.22 -14.64 23.19
C CYS A 860 -25.38 -16.11 23.62
N PHE A 861 -25.20 -16.45 24.90
CA PHE A 861 -25.39 -17.82 25.40
C PHE A 861 -26.87 -18.21 25.47
N LYS A 862 -27.78 -17.23 25.48
CA LYS A 862 -29.23 -17.43 25.50
C LYS A 862 -29.90 -17.14 24.15
N ALA A 863 -29.11 -16.70 23.16
CA ALA A 863 -29.59 -16.41 21.83
C ALA A 863 -30.18 -17.69 21.19
N LYS A 864 -31.29 -17.53 20.47
CA LYS A 864 -31.90 -18.60 19.67
C LYS A 864 -31.99 -18.15 18.21
N PRO A 865 -30.89 -18.22 17.44
CA PRO A 865 -30.91 -17.81 16.03
C PRO A 865 -31.93 -18.62 15.23
N LEU A 866 -32.75 -17.93 14.44
CA LEU A 866 -33.67 -18.54 13.50
C LEU A 866 -32.96 -18.70 12.16
N LYS A 867 -32.59 -19.95 11.83
CA LYS A 867 -31.88 -20.26 10.58
C LYS A 867 -32.83 -20.15 9.37
N PRO A 868 -32.33 -19.70 8.20
CA PRO A 868 -33.10 -19.71 6.97
C PRO A 868 -33.42 -21.14 6.52
N LYS A 869 -34.56 -21.28 5.85
CA LYS A 869 -34.96 -22.47 5.09
C LYS A 869 -34.71 -22.22 3.60
N THR A 870 -34.32 -23.26 2.89
CA THR A 870 -34.13 -23.22 1.43
C THR A 870 -34.97 -24.31 0.76
N ARG A 871 -35.22 -24.13 -0.53
CA ARG A 871 -35.76 -25.20 -1.39
C ARG A 871 -34.79 -26.36 -1.50
N ASP A 872 -35.32 -27.53 -1.83
CA ASP A 872 -34.52 -28.73 -2.09
C ASP A 872 -33.53 -28.46 -3.24
N ILE A 873 -32.34 -29.07 -3.17
CA ILE A 873 -31.27 -28.88 -4.17
C ILE A 873 -31.74 -29.20 -5.60
N THR A 874 -32.68 -30.14 -5.74
CA THR A 874 -33.27 -30.55 -7.03
C THR A 874 -34.22 -29.50 -7.62
N GLU A 875 -34.74 -28.59 -6.79
CA GLU A 875 -35.61 -27.49 -7.22
C GLU A 875 -34.84 -26.19 -7.49
N GLN A 876 -33.59 -26.11 -7.03
CA GLN A 876 -32.74 -24.92 -7.19
C GLN A 876 -32.22 -24.77 -8.62
N GLY A 877 -31.98 -23.53 -9.05
CA GLY A 877 -31.44 -23.25 -10.39
C GLY A 877 -29.93 -23.52 -10.49
N GLU A 878 -29.40 -23.58 -11.70
CA GLU A 878 -27.99 -23.93 -11.95
C GLU A 878 -27.00 -22.97 -11.27
N TYR A 879 -27.30 -21.67 -11.29
CA TYR A 879 -26.49 -20.62 -10.67
C TYR A 879 -26.92 -20.29 -9.23
N GLU A 880 -27.79 -21.10 -8.63
CA GLU A 880 -28.21 -20.91 -7.25
C GLU A 880 -27.13 -21.45 -6.30
N SER A 881 -26.68 -20.65 -5.33
CA SER A 881 -25.42 -20.88 -4.59
C SER A 881 -25.25 -22.30 -4.07
N ARG A 882 -26.25 -22.91 -3.43
CA ARG A 882 -26.11 -24.27 -2.88
C ARG A 882 -25.96 -25.31 -3.98
N ARG A 883 -26.73 -25.20 -5.08
CA ARG A 883 -26.63 -26.12 -6.22
C ARG A 883 -25.34 -25.93 -7.01
N LEU A 884 -24.95 -24.68 -7.26
CA LEU A 884 -23.71 -24.35 -7.97
C LEU A 884 -22.49 -24.93 -7.26
N TRP A 885 -22.44 -24.81 -5.93
CA TRP A 885 -21.29 -25.20 -5.12
C TRP A 885 -21.40 -26.61 -4.51
N ILE A 886 -22.47 -27.38 -4.79
CA ILE A 886 -22.79 -28.63 -4.08
C ILE A 886 -21.63 -29.62 -4.05
N LYS A 887 -20.96 -29.84 -5.19
CA LYS A 887 -19.85 -30.77 -5.29
C LYS A 887 -18.64 -30.32 -4.46
N VAL A 888 -18.41 -29.02 -4.38
CA VAL A 888 -17.35 -28.43 -3.54
C VAL A 888 -17.71 -28.59 -2.07
N THR A 889 -18.96 -28.29 -1.69
CA THR A 889 -19.40 -28.38 -0.30
C THR A 889 -19.48 -29.81 0.22
N ASP A 890 -19.86 -30.77 -0.62
CA ASP A 890 -19.85 -32.21 -0.30
C ASP A 890 -18.41 -32.70 -0.09
N ALA A 891 -17.49 -32.36 -1.00
CA ALA A 891 -16.08 -32.69 -0.86
C ALA A 891 -15.45 -32.05 0.39
N LEU A 892 -15.81 -30.81 0.73
CA LEU A 892 -15.39 -30.16 1.97
C LEU A 892 -15.96 -30.86 3.21
N ALA A 893 -17.22 -31.33 3.16
CA ALA A 893 -17.83 -32.09 4.24
C ALA A 893 -17.12 -33.44 4.48
N ASP A 894 -16.70 -34.11 3.40
CA ASP A 894 -15.93 -35.35 3.43
C ASP A 894 -14.42 -35.13 3.70
N ARG A 895 -13.99 -33.87 3.89
CA ARG A 895 -12.57 -33.47 4.05
C ARG A 895 -11.68 -33.88 2.87
N ASN A 896 -12.26 -34.06 1.69
CA ASN A 896 -11.54 -34.38 0.47
C ASN A 896 -11.09 -33.09 -0.23
N HIS A 897 -10.00 -32.50 0.26
CA HIS A 897 -9.48 -31.22 -0.27
C HIS A 897 -9.03 -31.29 -1.73
N THR A 898 -8.62 -32.46 -2.21
CA THR A 898 -8.26 -32.67 -3.62
C THR A 898 -9.48 -32.49 -4.51
N ILE A 899 -10.56 -33.24 -4.23
CA ILE A 899 -11.81 -33.13 -5.00
C ILE A 899 -12.40 -31.73 -4.84
N ALA A 900 -12.40 -31.17 -3.62
CA ALA A 900 -12.88 -29.81 -3.40
C ALA A 900 -12.13 -28.78 -4.25
N THR A 901 -10.80 -28.95 -4.43
CA THR A 901 -9.98 -28.05 -5.25
C THR A 901 -10.29 -28.22 -6.73
N GLU A 902 -10.43 -29.46 -7.20
CA GLU A 902 -10.77 -29.77 -8.60
C GLU A 902 -12.16 -29.23 -8.99
N GLU A 903 -13.18 -29.50 -8.18
CA GLU A 903 -14.55 -29.03 -8.44
C GLU A 903 -14.66 -27.50 -8.33
N LYS A 904 -13.95 -26.89 -7.38
CA LYS A 904 -13.87 -25.42 -7.29
C LYS A 904 -13.19 -24.82 -8.52
N PHE A 905 -12.12 -25.44 -9.01
CA PHE A 905 -11.44 -25.00 -10.22
C PHE A 905 -12.35 -25.05 -11.44
N LYS A 906 -13.19 -26.08 -11.58
CA LYS A 906 -14.18 -26.18 -12.68
C LYS A 906 -15.12 -24.98 -12.70
N VAL A 907 -15.75 -24.66 -11.56
CA VAL A 907 -16.66 -23.50 -11.44
C VAL A 907 -15.92 -22.19 -11.76
N GLU A 908 -14.69 -22.03 -11.28
CA GLU A 908 -13.88 -20.82 -11.53
C GLU A 908 -13.40 -20.72 -12.99
N GLU A 909 -13.15 -21.84 -13.68
CA GLU A 909 -12.75 -21.86 -15.09
C GLU A 909 -13.96 -21.58 -15.99
N ASP A 910 -15.11 -22.20 -15.74
CA ASP A 910 -16.36 -21.93 -16.47
C ASP A 910 -16.71 -20.43 -16.39
N GLN A 911 -16.50 -19.80 -15.23
CA GLN A 911 -16.66 -18.36 -15.07
C GLN A 911 -15.67 -17.56 -15.94
N ARG A 912 -14.39 -17.97 -15.98
CA ARG A 912 -13.36 -17.29 -16.79
C ARG A 912 -13.66 -17.40 -18.28
N GLU A 913 -14.09 -18.57 -18.75
CA GLU A 913 -14.51 -18.79 -20.13
C GLU A 913 -15.74 -17.94 -20.48
N ALA A 914 -16.77 -17.93 -19.63
CA ALA A 914 -17.96 -17.10 -19.82
C ALA A 914 -17.64 -15.60 -19.82
N ALA A 915 -16.66 -15.16 -19.01
CA ALA A 915 -16.19 -13.78 -18.99
C ALA A 915 -15.42 -13.41 -20.27
N LYS A 916 -14.55 -14.31 -20.73
CA LYS A 916 -13.80 -14.14 -21.99
C LYS A 916 -14.75 -14.03 -23.17
N LYS A 917 -15.74 -14.93 -23.27
CA LYS A 917 -16.74 -14.91 -24.34
C LYS A 917 -17.55 -13.61 -24.34
N ARG A 918 -18.02 -13.15 -23.18
CA ARG A 918 -18.73 -11.85 -23.08
C ARG A 918 -17.87 -10.68 -23.55
N LEU A 919 -16.57 -10.70 -23.25
CA LEU A 919 -15.63 -9.67 -23.71
C LEU A 919 -15.41 -9.74 -25.23
N GLU A 920 -15.26 -10.95 -25.79
CA GLU A 920 -15.13 -11.18 -27.23
C GLU A 920 -16.38 -10.72 -28.00
N ASP A 921 -17.57 -10.98 -27.44
CA ASP A 921 -18.86 -10.59 -28.01
C ASP A 921 -19.22 -9.12 -27.74
N GLY A 922 -18.45 -8.40 -26.93
CA GLY A 922 -18.72 -7.00 -26.55
C GLY A 922 -19.99 -6.82 -25.68
N VAL A 923 -20.41 -7.86 -24.97
CA VAL A 923 -21.63 -7.88 -24.16
C VAL A 923 -21.32 -7.58 -22.69
N GLU A 924 -21.96 -6.56 -22.15
CA GLU A 924 -21.90 -6.25 -20.71
C GLU A 924 -22.81 -7.22 -19.92
N PHE A 925 -22.33 -7.71 -18.78
CA PHE A 925 -23.18 -8.51 -17.89
C PHE A 925 -24.25 -7.62 -17.24
N GLN A 926 -25.48 -8.11 -17.23
CA GLN A 926 -26.62 -7.44 -16.61
C GLN A 926 -27.27 -8.38 -15.59
N PRO A 927 -27.44 -7.97 -14.31
CA PRO A 927 -28.03 -8.84 -13.29
C PRO A 927 -29.49 -9.19 -13.60
N LYS A 928 -29.93 -10.36 -13.16
CA LYS A 928 -31.29 -10.89 -13.39
C LYS A 928 -32.30 -10.37 -12.38
N LEU A 929 -31.87 -10.09 -11.16
CA LEU A 929 -32.74 -9.82 -10.00
C LEU A 929 -32.66 -8.35 -9.58
N PHE A 930 -31.52 -7.70 -9.79
CA PHE A 930 -31.32 -6.31 -9.41
C PHE A 930 -31.11 -5.38 -10.61
N ARG A 931 -31.86 -4.29 -10.65
CA ARG A 931 -31.69 -3.21 -11.64
C ARG A 931 -30.77 -2.13 -11.08
N LYS A 932 -30.06 -1.42 -11.95
CA LYS A 932 -29.23 -0.28 -11.55
C LYS A 932 -30.13 0.88 -11.10
N LEU A 933 -29.71 1.59 -10.03
CA LEU A 933 -30.37 2.83 -9.60
C LEU A 933 -30.00 3.98 -10.53
N THR A 934 -30.98 4.84 -10.82
CA THR A 934 -30.74 6.14 -11.48
C THR A 934 -30.16 7.15 -10.50
N ILE A 935 -29.50 8.21 -11.02
CA ILE A 935 -28.91 9.27 -10.18
C ILE A 935 -30.00 9.94 -9.32
N GLU A 936 -31.19 10.10 -9.88
CA GLU A 936 -32.36 10.67 -9.22
C GLU A 936 -32.85 9.76 -8.07
N GLU A 937 -32.97 8.45 -8.30
CA GLU A 937 -33.38 7.49 -7.26
C GLU A 937 -32.34 7.37 -6.13
N THR A 938 -31.05 7.51 -6.46
CA THR A 938 -29.97 7.56 -5.48
C THR A 938 -30.12 8.75 -4.53
N ALA A 939 -30.49 9.93 -5.06
CA ALA A 939 -30.60 11.17 -4.28
C ALA A 939 -31.93 11.31 -3.52
N GLN A 940 -33.05 10.82 -4.07
CA GLN A 940 -34.38 11.08 -3.54
C GLN A 940 -34.78 10.17 -2.38
N PHE A 941 -34.31 8.92 -2.36
CA PHE A 941 -34.77 7.91 -1.41
C PHE A 941 -33.76 7.56 -0.32
N GLY A 942 -32.65 8.30 -0.19
CA GLY A 942 -31.59 7.94 0.76
C GLY A 942 -30.89 6.63 0.36
N ASN A 943 -30.68 6.45 -0.94
CA ASN A 943 -30.05 5.27 -1.54
C ASN A 943 -28.62 5.58 -2.00
N GLU A 944 -27.98 6.63 -1.48
CA GLU A 944 -26.62 7.08 -1.86
C GLU A 944 -25.52 6.01 -1.75
N HIS A 945 -25.82 4.90 -1.08
CA HIS A 945 -24.88 3.82 -0.80
C HIS A 945 -25.22 2.51 -1.54
N LEU A 946 -26.33 2.48 -2.28
CA LEU A 946 -26.74 1.35 -3.10
C LEU A 946 -26.44 1.64 -4.58
N GLU A 947 -25.96 0.63 -5.31
CA GLU A 947 -25.76 0.71 -6.76
C GLU A 947 -26.91 0.05 -7.53
N PHE A 948 -27.44 -1.02 -6.95
CA PHE A 948 -28.50 -1.84 -7.51
C PHE A 948 -29.63 -2.00 -6.49
N ILE A 949 -30.85 -2.13 -7.00
CA ILE A 949 -32.07 -2.34 -6.22
C ILE A 949 -32.91 -3.45 -6.87
N ILE A 950 -33.73 -4.14 -6.08
CA ILE A 950 -34.56 -5.23 -6.61
C ILE A 950 -35.49 -4.71 -7.71
N TYR A 951 -35.66 -5.44 -8.82
CA TYR A 951 -36.36 -4.91 -9.99
C TYR A 951 -37.86 -4.62 -9.75
N LYS A 952 -38.47 -5.26 -8.75
CA LYS A 952 -39.87 -5.02 -8.32
C LYS A 952 -40.04 -3.94 -7.25
N ASP A 953 -38.98 -3.18 -6.95
CA ASP A 953 -38.96 -2.13 -5.94
C ASP A 953 -40.21 -1.22 -5.93
N HIS A 954 -40.56 -0.62 -7.07
CA HIS A 954 -41.73 0.25 -7.19
C HIS A 954 -43.05 -0.47 -6.92
N SER A 955 -43.20 -1.71 -7.39
CA SER A 955 -44.39 -2.52 -7.14
C SER A 955 -44.55 -2.81 -5.65
N LEU A 956 -43.46 -3.21 -4.99
CA LEU A 956 -43.45 -3.49 -3.55
C LEU A 956 -43.79 -2.26 -2.72
N ILE A 957 -43.23 -1.09 -3.06
CA ILE A 957 -43.56 0.18 -2.39
C ILE A 957 -45.04 0.54 -2.60
N ASN A 958 -45.56 0.38 -3.82
CA ASN A 958 -46.96 0.70 -4.11
C ASN A 958 -47.94 -0.20 -3.34
N ASP A 959 -47.64 -1.49 -3.21
CA ASP A 959 -48.50 -2.42 -2.49
C ASP A 959 -48.40 -2.25 -0.98
N GLU A 960 -47.23 -1.87 -0.47
CA GLU A 960 -47.07 -1.45 0.92
C GLU A 960 -47.92 -0.22 1.25
N VAL A 961 -47.93 0.80 0.37
CA VAL A 961 -48.79 1.99 0.52
C VAL A 961 -50.29 1.61 0.52
N ARG A 962 -50.66 0.54 -0.17
CA ARG A 962 -52.01 -0.02 -0.19
C ARG A 962 -52.29 -0.99 0.95
N HIS A 963 -51.29 -1.32 1.76
CA HIS A 963 -51.30 -2.38 2.77
C HIS A 963 -51.71 -3.76 2.21
N ASP A 964 -51.33 -4.05 0.96
CA ASP A 964 -51.65 -5.31 0.27
C ASP A 964 -50.50 -6.31 0.37
N THR A 965 -50.42 -7.01 1.50
CA THR A 965 -49.39 -8.03 1.76
C THR A 965 -49.49 -9.24 0.83
N THR A 966 -50.69 -9.51 0.30
CA THR A 966 -50.90 -10.61 -0.65
C THR A 966 -50.24 -10.28 -1.98
N LYS A 967 -50.49 -9.07 -2.50
CA LYS A 967 -49.87 -8.60 -3.75
C LYS A 967 -48.35 -8.46 -3.64
N MET A 968 -47.85 -8.00 -2.49
CA MET A 968 -46.41 -7.98 -2.22
C MET A 968 -45.79 -9.38 -2.34
N LYS A 969 -46.42 -10.41 -1.75
CA LYS A 969 -45.94 -11.80 -1.86
C LYS A 969 -45.97 -12.31 -3.30
N GLU A 970 -47.01 -11.98 -4.06
CA GLU A 970 -47.07 -12.32 -5.49
C GLU A 970 -45.87 -11.72 -6.25
N HIS A 971 -45.57 -10.44 -6.04
CA HIS A 971 -44.40 -9.81 -6.67
C HIS A 971 -43.06 -10.36 -6.17
N ILE A 972 -42.96 -10.75 -4.90
CA ILE A 972 -41.79 -11.44 -4.37
C ILE A 972 -41.59 -12.77 -5.12
N PHE A 973 -42.64 -13.57 -5.27
CA PHE A 973 -42.56 -14.86 -5.96
C PHE A 973 -42.36 -14.75 -7.48
N GLU A 974 -42.64 -13.59 -8.07
CA GLU A 974 -42.26 -13.26 -9.45
C GLU A 974 -40.74 -12.98 -9.61
N ILE A 975 -40.05 -12.56 -8.54
CA ILE A 975 -38.60 -12.31 -8.59
C ILE A 975 -37.84 -13.62 -8.76
N ALA A 976 -38.11 -14.58 -7.88
CA ALA A 976 -37.49 -15.88 -7.84
C ALA A 976 -38.37 -16.87 -7.03
N PRO A 977 -38.17 -18.18 -7.14
CA PRO A 977 -38.81 -19.13 -6.24
C PRO A 977 -38.11 -19.14 -4.86
N PHE A 978 -38.89 -19.08 -3.78
CA PHE A 978 -38.41 -19.09 -2.40
C PHE A 978 -38.89 -20.32 -1.62
N LEU A 979 -40.13 -20.77 -1.88
CA LEU A 979 -40.80 -21.84 -1.15
C LEU A 979 -40.72 -23.18 -1.91
N PRO A 980 -40.73 -24.33 -1.20
CA PRO A 980 -40.76 -25.65 -1.84
C PRO A 980 -41.90 -25.78 -2.85
N GLY A 981 -41.62 -26.40 -4.00
CA GLY A 981 -42.59 -26.59 -5.08
C GLY A 981 -42.82 -25.39 -6.00
N GLN A 982 -42.32 -24.19 -5.67
CA GLN A 982 -42.39 -23.03 -6.58
C GLN A 982 -41.50 -23.24 -7.82
N LYS A 983 -41.97 -22.76 -8.99
CA LYS A 983 -41.26 -22.87 -10.26
C LYS A 983 -40.71 -21.51 -10.69
N PHE A 984 -39.62 -21.52 -11.44
CA PHE A 984 -39.08 -20.32 -12.07
C PHE A 984 -40.08 -19.77 -13.08
N ASN A 985 -40.28 -18.45 -13.06
CA ASN A 985 -41.03 -17.73 -14.09
C ASN A 985 -40.32 -17.87 -15.44
N GLU A 986 -41.05 -17.95 -16.56
CA GLU A 986 -40.49 -17.93 -17.92
C GLU A 986 -39.59 -16.71 -18.17
N LYS A 987 -39.87 -15.60 -17.49
CA LYS A 987 -39.07 -14.37 -17.56
C LYS A 987 -37.85 -14.36 -16.64
N PHE A 988 -37.60 -15.40 -15.83
CA PHE A 988 -36.55 -15.39 -14.81
C PHE A 988 -35.17 -15.07 -15.40
N GLU A 989 -34.85 -15.69 -16.55
CA GLU A 989 -33.57 -15.53 -17.26
C GLU A 989 -33.40 -14.15 -17.92
N ILE A 990 -34.47 -13.37 -18.06
CA ILE A 990 -34.41 -12.02 -18.63
C ILE A 990 -33.68 -11.09 -17.63
N PRO A 991 -32.74 -10.24 -18.08
CA PRO A 991 -32.10 -9.26 -17.20
C PRO A 991 -33.09 -8.29 -16.54
N ALA A 992 -32.79 -7.87 -15.31
CA ALA A 992 -33.63 -6.97 -14.51
C ALA A 992 -33.98 -5.66 -15.23
N TYR A 993 -33.04 -5.09 -16.00
CA TYR A 993 -33.26 -3.84 -16.72
C TYR A 993 -34.28 -3.96 -17.86
N GLU A 994 -34.45 -5.15 -18.44
CA GLU A 994 -35.45 -5.41 -19.49
C GLU A 994 -36.83 -5.67 -18.88
N LYS A 995 -36.88 -6.42 -17.77
CA LYS A 995 -38.13 -6.67 -17.01
C LYS A 995 -38.86 -5.38 -16.61
N VAL A 996 -38.10 -4.32 -16.34
CA VAL A 996 -38.65 -3.02 -15.92
C VAL A 996 -39.19 -2.22 -17.11
N LYS A 997 -38.61 -2.39 -18.32
CA LYS A 997 -39.07 -1.72 -19.55
C LYS A 997 -40.41 -2.23 -20.07
N GLU A 998 -40.77 -3.47 -19.75
CA GLU A 998 -42.07 -4.04 -20.13
C GLU A 998 -43.25 -3.53 -19.25
N HIS A 999 -42.95 -2.83 -18.15
CA HIS A 999 -43.92 -2.32 -17.19
C HIS A 999 -43.96 -0.78 -17.09
N ALA A 1000 -43.12 -0.08 -17.85
CA ALA A 1000 -43.13 1.37 -18.04
C ALA A 1000 -43.80 1.72 -19.37
#